data_AF-A0AAW5ICT7-F1
#
_entry.id   AF-A0AAW5ICT7-F1
#
_cell.length_a   1.000
_cell.length_b   1.000
_cell.length_c   1.000
_cell.angle_alpha   90.00
_cell.angle_beta   90.00
_cell.angle_gamma   90.00
#
_symmetry.space_group_name_H-M   'P 1'
#
loop_
_entity.id
_entity.type
_entity.pdbx_description
1 polymer ?
#
loop_
_entity_poly.entity_id
_entity_poly.type
_entity_poly.pdbx_seq_one_letter_code
_entity_poly.pdbx_strand_id
1 'polypeptide(L)'
;MEYYGNTLCISATELVGTGIMSKSCYDSAVNRKRLNVVRRGGGASGCTALIAVDSLPTKYRKAVEVEFPGGPEVRLRGWITSNYEVDQHAMCYFQSRQQTGLDLSAEKIQEYVVNASVLNTCIKLYERASAYRKLMGERYDWEMMASTIKVLKETYHHTLPESTLRFRKKVNEYKAGGYGVLISGKFGNQNTRKVDVKTEKLVIGLQCLPNKPYNSQVKELYDSFVCGELDVYDVQTGELFDPEDFCDKDGNPKSLSDSTIRNILNKPKNRLIWDKSQLSWSAFMHESMPHMHRHSGEYSLSQITMDDVDLTRKLKDTKLRVKAYYAYDSVSQCVLGASYSRDKDQNLVKECFREMFRLIAKHGWGIPAGIEVENHLMSEYKYTLLQEGTVFSYVRYCAPLNSQEKQAENINGAKKRRIIHRNHVGIGRFYGKWKYRVESKKISDAGNDTWEDKQYYSFDELVADDRRDNYEWNHTLHPNQKKYPGMTRWDVLMEHINPNLRPFDAITLARYIGEKVETSVRRNSTVRVAYEDWWLSKPDVLERLAPNNYKVTAYYLPDEDGKPQDVFIFQGDRFIDQVERVETYNRVMAEQTEEDKKKFYHQQKKVKEFMNYTNRNLVPRLGIHNSKDYEEEQQKEIKELAAKPTGMDIYTSDVPDSDFGVQTAGKVLQGTSSISEEDENALAIAMAFDQA
;
A
#
# COMPACT_ATOMS: atom_id res chain seq x y z
N MET A 1 39.81 24.22 -61.75
CA MET A 1 38.42 23.83 -62.13
C MET A 1 37.57 23.63 -60.89
N GLU A 2 36.44 24.34 -60.77
CA GLU A 2 35.55 24.29 -59.59
C GLU A 2 34.07 24.29 -60.00
N TYR A 3 33.17 23.85 -59.10
CA TYR A 3 31.72 23.97 -59.31
C TYR A 3 31.19 25.26 -58.67
N TYR A 4 30.39 26.01 -59.41
CA TYR A 4 29.61 27.13 -58.90
C TYR A 4 28.14 26.87 -59.22
N GLY A 5 27.36 26.56 -58.18
CA GLY A 5 26.06 25.91 -58.34
C GLY A 5 26.20 24.55 -59.04
N ASN A 6 25.32 24.24 -60.00
CA ASN A 6 25.33 22.98 -60.77
C ASN A 6 26.18 23.04 -62.06
N THR A 7 27.08 24.01 -62.20
CA THR A 7 27.85 24.24 -63.43
C THR A 7 29.35 24.09 -63.18
N LEU A 8 30.00 23.18 -63.91
CA LEU A 8 31.45 23.04 -63.89
C LEU A 8 32.08 24.27 -64.53
N CYS A 9 32.94 24.94 -63.77
CA CYS A 9 33.58 26.18 -64.17
C CYS A 9 35.11 26.05 -64.20
N ILE A 10 35.71 26.76 -65.15
CA ILE A 10 37.15 27.06 -65.15
C ILE A 10 37.32 28.54 -64.85
N SER A 11 38.31 28.90 -64.04
CA SER A 11 38.58 30.31 -63.77
C SER A 11 39.16 30.99 -65.00
N ALA A 12 38.87 32.28 -65.21
CA ALA A 12 39.45 33.06 -66.31
C ALA A 12 40.99 33.05 -66.26
N THR A 13 41.55 33.06 -65.06
CA THR A 13 42.98 32.95 -64.79
C THR A 13 43.56 31.61 -65.21
N GLU A 14 42.90 30.50 -64.92
CA GLU A 14 43.34 29.17 -65.40
C GLU A 14 43.17 29.06 -66.91
N LEU A 15 42.02 29.49 -67.46
CA LEU A 15 41.71 29.39 -68.89
C LEU A 15 42.67 30.20 -69.78
N VAL A 16 43.13 31.36 -69.28
CA VAL A 16 44.09 32.22 -69.99
C VAL A 16 45.54 31.88 -69.63
N GLY A 17 45.82 31.61 -68.35
CA GLY A 17 47.16 31.37 -67.84
C GLY A 17 47.77 30.04 -68.27
N THR A 18 46.95 29.02 -68.52
CA THR A 18 47.40 27.72 -69.09
C THR A 18 47.59 27.75 -70.61
N GLY A 19 47.34 28.89 -71.26
CA GLY A 19 47.48 29.00 -72.72
C GLY A 19 46.35 28.36 -73.53
N ILE A 20 45.32 27.79 -72.86
CA ILE A 20 44.15 27.21 -73.53
C ILE A 20 43.45 28.26 -74.39
N MET A 21 43.30 29.50 -73.89
CA MET A 21 42.72 30.62 -74.63
C MET A 21 43.54 31.89 -74.42
N SER A 22 43.89 32.62 -75.49
CA SER A 22 44.56 33.93 -75.33
C SER A 22 43.64 34.96 -74.67
N LYS A 23 44.20 35.92 -73.93
CA LYS A 23 43.44 36.99 -73.25
C LYS A 23 42.53 37.78 -74.20
N SER A 24 43.05 38.15 -75.37
CA SER A 24 42.29 38.84 -76.41
C SER A 24 41.10 38.02 -76.93
N CYS A 25 41.28 36.70 -77.09
CA CYS A 25 40.22 35.79 -77.51
C CYS A 25 39.16 35.62 -76.40
N TYR A 26 39.58 35.52 -75.15
CA TYR A 26 38.71 35.48 -73.98
C TYR A 26 37.84 36.74 -73.87
N ASP A 27 38.46 37.94 -73.88
CA ASP A 27 37.75 39.21 -73.76
C ASP A 27 36.72 39.41 -74.89
N SER A 28 37.10 39.04 -76.12
CA SER A 28 36.21 39.07 -77.29
C SER A 28 35.03 38.08 -77.15
N ALA A 29 35.28 36.87 -76.67
CA ALA A 29 34.24 35.84 -76.53
C ALA A 29 33.25 36.16 -75.40
N VAL A 30 33.71 36.78 -74.31
CA VAL A 30 32.85 37.30 -73.23
C VAL A 30 32.00 38.48 -73.72
N ASN A 31 32.60 39.47 -74.38
CA ASN A 31 31.87 40.65 -74.89
C ASN A 31 30.81 40.28 -75.93
N ARG A 32 31.09 39.27 -76.76
CA ARG A 32 30.14 38.73 -77.75
C ARG A 32 29.13 37.74 -77.17
N LYS A 33 29.11 37.55 -75.84
CA LYS A 33 28.24 36.60 -75.11
C LYS A 33 28.34 35.14 -75.62
N ARG A 34 29.52 34.75 -76.13
CA ARG A 34 29.80 33.37 -76.58
C ARG A 34 30.29 32.46 -75.46
N LEU A 35 30.73 33.03 -74.33
CA LEU A 35 31.06 32.32 -73.10
C LEU A 35 30.04 32.67 -72.02
N ASN A 36 29.59 31.67 -71.28
CA ASN A 36 28.72 31.88 -70.14
C ASN A 36 29.58 32.10 -68.88
N VAL A 37 29.67 33.36 -68.45
CA VAL A 37 30.36 33.76 -67.22
C VAL A 37 29.38 33.63 -66.05
N VAL A 38 29.54 32.54 -65.29
CA VAL A 38 28.62 32.16 -64.19
C VAL A 38 28.87 33.02 -62.94
N ARG A 39 30.11 33.47 -62.74
CA ARG A 39 30.49 34.43 -61.69
C ARG A 39 31.34 35.53 -62.32
N ARG A 40 30.89 36.79 -62.25
CA ARG A 40 31.69 37.95 -62.68
C ARG A 40 32.84 38.17 -61.69
N GLY A 41 34.06 38.29 -62.19
CA GLY A 41 35.21 38.73 -61.40
C GLY A 41 35.23 40.26 -61.29
N GLY A 42 35.72 40.80 -60.17
CA GLY A 42 35.92 42.25 -60.00
C GLY A 42 35.38 42.88 -58.71
N GLY A 43 34.77 42.12 -57.80
CA GLY A 43 34.38 42.60 -56.46
C GLY A 43 35.26 41.96 -55.38
N ALA A 44 36.00 42.80 -54.62
CA ALA A 44 37.02 42.44 -53.62
C ALA A 44 38.22 41.62 -54.13
N SER A 45 39.40 41.91 -53.58
CA SER A 45 40.70 41.30 -53.94
C SER A 45 40.62 39.76 -53.87
N GLY A 46 40.74 39.10 -55.03
CA GLY A 46 40.83 37.63 -55.13
C GLY A 46 39.68 36.94 -55.88
N CYS A 47 38.57 37.62 -56.20
CA CYS A 47 37.45 37.00 -56.93
C CYS A 47 37.72 36.91 -58.45
N THR A 48 38.18 35.74 -58.91
CA THR A 48 38.36 35.43 -60.34
C THR A 48 37.02 35.11 -61.01
N ALA A 49 36.88 35.49 -62.28
CA ALA A 49 35.68 35.19 -63.07
C ALA A 49 35.61 33.69 -63.38
N LEU A 50 34.41 33.10 -63.29
CA LEU A 50 34.17 31.68 -63.56
C LEU A 50 33.39 31.50 -64.86
N ILE A 51 33.90 30.63 -65.72
CA ILE A 51 33.33 30.33 -67.04
C ILE A 51 32.81 28.91 -67.06
N ALA A 52 31.55 28.73 -67.46
CA ALA A 52 30.97 27.42 -67.66
C ALA A 52 31.75 26.64 -68.73
N VAL A 53 32.34 25.51 -68.38
CA VAL A 53 33.16 24.70 -69.29
C VAL A 53 32.36 24.24 -70.51
N ASP A 54 31.07 23.94 -70.34
CA ASP A 54 30.17 23.53 -71.42
C ASP A 54 29.87 24.66 -72.43
N SER A 55 30.10 25.92 -72.06
CA SER A 55 29.95 27.07 -72.96
C SER A 55 31.18 27.32 -73.84
N LEU A 56 32.29 26.63 -73.60
CA LEU A 56 33.51 26.77 -74.39
C LEU A 56 33.32 26.19 -75.80
N PRO A 57 33.79 26.88 -76.86
CA PRO A 57 33.83 26.31 -78.20
C PRO A 57 34.60 24.99 -78.22
N THR A 58 34.21 24.07 -79.12
CA THR A 58 34.66 22.67 -79.15
C THR A 58 36.18 22.49 -79.08
N LYS A 59 36.94 23.38 -79.74
CA LYS A 59 38.41 23.40 -79.72
C LYS A 59 38.96 23.62 -78.30
N TYR A 60 38.44 24.62 -77.59
CA TYR A 60 38.89 24.99 -76.25
C TYR A 60 38.40 24.02 -75.19
N ARG A 61 37.18 23.48 -75.35
CA ARG A 61 36.65 22.45 -74.47
C ARG A 61 37.51 21.18 -74.49
N LYS A 62 37.92 20.71 -75.67
CA LYS A 62 38.84 19.56 -75.80
C LYS A 62 40.22 19.85 -75.17
N ALA A 63 40.74 21.07 -75.30
CA ALA A 63 41.99 21.45 -74.66
C ALA A 63 41.88 21.48 -73.12
N VAL A 64 40.74 21.94 -72.57
CA VAL A 64 40.46 21.84 -71.12
C VAL A 64 40.39 20.38 -70.66
N GLU A 65 39.81 19.48 -71.44
CA GLU A 65 39.73 18.05 -71.12
C GLU A 65 41.10 17.34 -71.12
N VAL A 66 42.04 17.81 -71.95
CA VAL A 66 43.43 17.29 -72.03
C VAL A 66 44.31 17.84 -70.90
N GLU A 67 44.21 19.14 -70.62
CA GLU A 67 45.04 19.82 -69.61
C GLU A 67 44.57 19.50 -68.17
N PHE A 68 43.29 19.19 -68.01
CA PHE A 68 42.69 18.78 -66.73
C PHE A 68 42.05 17.38 -66.85
N PRO A 69 42.86 16.31 -66.97
CA PRO A 69 42.37 14.93 -67.01
C PRO A 69 41.69 14.57 -65.67
N GLY A 70 40.57 13.85 -65.73
CA GLY A 70 39.73 13.54 -64.55
C GLY A 70 38.46 14.40 -64.41
N GLY A 71 38.13 15.19 -65.45
CA GLY A 71 36.87 15.94 -65.52
C GLY A 71 35.62 15.14 -65.12
N PRO A 72 35.39 13.91 -65.60
CA PRO A 72 34.24 13.09 -65.20
C PRO A 72 34.22 12.71 -63.71
N GLU A 73 35.35 12.33 -63.12
CA GLU A 73 35.44 12.00 -61.69
C GLU A 73 35.24 13.24 -60.80
N VAL A 74 35.80 14.38 -61.20
CA VAL A 74 35.58 15.68 -60.52
C VAL A 74 34.11 16.11 -60.63
N ARG A 75 33.47 15.86 -61.78
CA ARG A 75 32.03 16.10 -61.99
C ARG A 75 31.18 15.21 -61.09
N LEU A 76 31.50 13.93 -61.02
CA LEU A 76 30.80 12.96 -60.18
C LEU A 76 30.93 13.30 -58.70
N ARG A 77 32.16 13.60 -58.24
CA ARG A 77 32.42 14.04 -56.87
C ARG A 77 31.62 15.28 -56.52
N GLY A 78 31.68 16.32 -57.37
CA GLY A 78 30.93 17.56 -57.17
C GLY A 78 29.41 17.34 -57.10
N TRP A 79 28.88 16.43 -57.92
CA TRP A 79 27.46 16.08 -57.88
C TRP A 79 27.09 15.37 -56.57
N ILE A 80 27.87 14.38 -56.13
CA ILE A 80 27.59 13.65 -54.88
C ILE A 80 27.66 14.61 -53.70
N THR A 81 28.67 15.47 -53.62
CA THR A 81 28.77 16.47 -52.54
C THR A 81 27.60 17.46 -52.55
N SER A 82 27.09 17.85 -53.72
CA SER A 82 25.96 18.78 -53.83
C SER A 82 24.59 18.13 -53.59
N ASN A 83 24.49 16.80 -53.68
CA ASN A 83 23.25 16.04 -53.50
C ASN A 83 23.25 15.19 -52.23
N TYR A 84 24.34 15.24 -51.46
CA TYR A 84 24.47 14.56 -50.18
C TYR A 84 23.59 15.26 -49.15
N GLU A 85 22.65 14.51 -48.59
CA GLU A 85 21.79 14.94 -47.52
C GLU A 85 21.90 13.90 -46.40
N VAL A 86 22.05 14.37 -45.16
CA VAL A 86 22.04 13.47 -43.99
C VAL A 86 20.66 12.84 -43.89
N ASP A 87 20.61 11.51 -43.94
CA ASP A 87 19.38 10.76 -43.86
C ASP A 87 18.82 10.81 -42.42
N GLN A 88 17.81 11.66 -42.23
CA GLN A 88 17.11 11.79 -40.95
C GLN A 88 16.33 10.53 -40.59
N HIS A 89 15.84 9.76 -41.56
CA HIS A 89 15.17 8.48 -41.31
C HIS A 89 16.16 7.43 -40.82
N ALA A 90 17.38 7.41 -41.35
CA ALA A 90 18.46 6.59 -40.81
C ALA A 90 18.79 6.98 -39.36
N MET A 91 18.79 8.28 -39.03
CA MET A 91 19.01 8.75 -37.66
C MET A 91 17.92 8.23 -36.70
N CYS A 92 16.65 8.39 -37.07
CA CYS A 92 15.53 7.87 -36.30
C CYS A 92 15.59 6.33 -36.16
N TYR A 93 15.99 5.63 -37.22
CA TYR A 93 16.09 4.17 -37.21
C TYR A 93 17.18 3.70 -36.25
N PHE A 94 18.42 4.19 -36.39
CA PHE A 94 19.54 3.72 -35.58
C PHE A 94 19.49 4.19 -34.11
N GLN A 95 18.75 5.26 -33.80
CA GLN A 95 18.47 5.67 -32.42
C GLN A 95 17.36 4.82 -31.76
N SER A 96 16.47 4.20 -32.54
CA SER A 96 15.33 3.44 -32.02
C SER A 96 15.70 1.99 -31.72
N ARG A 97 15.81 1.65 -30.44
CA ARG A 97 15.96 0.25 -29.98
C ARG A 97 14.85 -0.67 -30.52
N GLN A 98 13.63 -0.16 -30.67
CA GLN A 98 12.51 -0.95 -31.19
C GLN A 98 12.72 -1.37 -32.65
N GLN A 99 13.46 -0.58 -33.43
CA GLN A 99 13.72 -0.87 -34.84
C GLN A 99 15.02 -1.65 -35.04
N THR A 100 16.07 -1.34 -34.28
CA THR A 100 17.37 -2.03 -34.39
C THR A 100 17.48 -3.31 -33.57
N GLY A 101 16.65 -3.47 -32.52
CA GLY A 101 16.81 -4.50 -31.49
C GLY A 101 18.03 -4.31 -30.58
N LEU A 102 18.75 -3.19 -30.70
CA LEU A 102 20.07 -2.95 -30.08
C LEU A 102 20.22 -1.51 -29.57
N ASP A 103 20.94 -1.33 -28.47
CA ASP A 103 21.37 0.00 -27.99
C ASP A 103 22.74 0.32 -28.61
N LEU A 104 22.75 1.02 -29.75
CA LEU A 104 23.98 1.41 -30.45
C LEU A 104 24.62 2.64 -29.78
N SER A 105 25.96 2.71 -29.77
CA SER A 105 26.67 3.90 -29.29
C SER A 105 26.47 5.08 -30.26
N ALA A 106 26.60 6.32 -29.76
CA ALA A 106 26.48 7.52 -30.58
C ALA A 106 27.44 7.50 -31.79
N GLU A 107 28.66 7.02 -31.59
CA GLU A 107 29.65 6.83 -32.66
C GLU A 107 29.16 5.86 -33.74
N LYS A 108 28.57 4.72 -33.34
CA LYS A 108 28.03 3.73 -34.29
C LYS A 108 26.78 4.20 -34.99
N ILE A 109 25.91 4.95 -34.30
CA ILE A 109 24.75 5.59 -34.91
C ILE A 109 25.22 6.56 -36.00
N GLN A 110 26.18 7.45 -35.69
CA GLN A 110 26.72 8.38 -36.68
C GLN A 110 27.36 7.64 -37.86
N GLU A 111 28.17 6.61 -37.61
CA GLU A 111 28.77 5.79 -38.67
C GLU A 111 27.70 5.21 -39.61
N TYR A 112 26.63 4.64 -39.07
CA TYR A 112 25.57 4.02 -39.87
C TYR A 112 24.67 5.05 -40.58
N VAL A 113 24.42 6.20 -39.97
CA VAL A 113 23.70 7.31 -40.61
C VAL A 113 24.49 7.85 -41.79
N VAL A 114 25.78 8.07 -41.62
CA VAL A 114 26.66 8.50 -42.71
C VAL A 114 26.69 7.47 -43.83
N ASN A 115 26.86 6.19 -43.51
CA ASN A 115 26.85 5.11 -44.50
C ASN A 115 25.52 5.06 -45.28
N ALA A 116 24.38 5.19 -44.60
CA ALA A 116 23.07 5.24 -45.22
C ALA A 116 22.90 6.47 -46.13
N SER A 117 23.33 7.64 -45.67
CA SER A 117 23.28 8.91 -46.41
C SER A 117 24.09 8.84 -47.71
N VAL A 118 25.30 8.27 -47.65
CA VAL A 118 26.15 8.05 -48.82
C VAL A 118 25.50 7.05 -49.78
N LEU A 119 25.00 5.91 -49.28
CA LEU A 119 24.33 4.91 -50.12
C LEU A 119 23.08 5.47 -50.80
N ASN A 120 22.24 6.21 -50.09
CA ASN A 120 21.05 6.85 -50.64
C ASN A 120 21.40 7.86 -51.74
N THR A 121 22.50 8.60 -51.56
CA THR A 121 22.99 9.54 -52.59
C THR A 121 23.46 8.79 -53.85
N CYS A 122 24.18 7.68 -53.69
CA CYS A 122 24.58 6.82 -54.81
C CYS A 122 23.38 6.20 -55.54
N ILE A 123 22.39 5.73 -54.78
CA ILE A 123 21.16 5.13 -55.32
C ILE A 123 20.34 6.16 -56.10
N LYS A 124 20.22 7.39 -55.58
CA LYS A 124 19.57 8.53 -56.25
C LYS A 124 20.24 8.86 -57.58
N LEU A 125 21.57 8.72 -57.68
CA LEU A 125 22.27 8.88 -58.96
C LEU A 125 21.99 7.72 -59.92
N TYR A 126 22.06 6.48 -59.41
CA TYR A 126 21.83 5.27 -60.19
C TYR A 126 20.44 5.25 -60.85
N GLU A 127 19.41 5.72 -60.13
CA GLU A 127 18.02 5.72 -60.61
C GLU A 127 17.71 6.86 -61.60
N ARG A 128 18.52 7.93 -61.62
CA ARG A 128 18.32 9.08 -62.51
C ARG A 128 19.13 8.92 -63.79
N ALA A 129 18.50 8.33 -64.81
CA ALA A 129 19.12 8.08 -66.11
C ALA A 129 19.73 9.33 -66.77
N SER A 130 19.06 10.48 -66.67
CA SER A 130 19.60 11.75 -67.18
C SER A 130 20.83 12.25 -66.42
N ALA A 131 20.91 11.97 -65.12
CA ALA A 131 21.99 12.44 -64.25
C ALA A 131 23.26 11.60 -64.46
N TYR A 132 23.18 10.27 -64.40
CA TYR A 132 24.37 9.45 -64.65
C TYR A 132 24.83 9.55 -66.12
N ARG A 133 23.92 9.71 -67.10
CA ARG A 133 24.32 9.91 -68.50
C ARG A 133 25.15 11.16 -68.72
N LYS A 134 24.85 12.23 -67.97
CA LYS A 134 25.61 13.49 -68.02
C LYS A 134 26.97 13.38 -67.32
N LEU A 135 27.09 12.54 -66.30
CA LEU A 135 28.26 12.46 -65.42
C LEU A 135 29.24 11.34 -65.81
N MET A 136 28.73 10.21 -66.30
CA MET A 136 29.48 8.96 -66.53
C MET A 136 29.39 8.44 -67.98
N GLY A 137 28.53 9.02 -68.84
CA GLY A 137 28.30 8.53 -70.21
C GLY A 137 27.12 7.56 -70.33
N GLU A 138 27.03 6.79 -71.43
CA GLU A 138 25.78 6.07 -71.78
C GLU A 138 25.31 5.04 -70.73
N ARG A 139 26.24 4.46 -69.96
CA ARG A 139 25.97 3.45 -68.94
C ARG A 139 26.51 3.90 -67.58
N TYR A 140 25.89 3.38 -66.51
CA TYR A 140 26.36 3.63 -65.15
C TYR A 140 27.67 2.91 -64.89
N ASP A 141 28.71 3.67 -64.55
CA ASP A 141 30.05 3.15 -64.30
C ASP A 141 30.26 2.86 -62.80
N TRP A 142 30.29 1.57 -62.46
CA TRP A 142 30.51 1.13 -61.09
C TRP A 142 31.95 1.32 -60.61
N GLU A 143 32.93 1.27 -61.50
CA GLU A 143 34.34 1.47 -61.15
C GLU A 143 34.58 2.93 -60.82
N MET A 144 34.04 3.85 -61.62
CA MET A 144 34.08 5.29 -61.37
C MET A 144 33.31 5.68 -60.09
N MET A 145 32.19 5.01 -59.78
CA MET A 145 31.50 5.24 -58.51
C MET A 145 32.33 4.74 -57.31
N ALA A 146 32.92 3.55 -57.40
CA ALA A 146 33.75 3.00 -56.32
C ALA A 146 35.01 3.84 -56.08
N SER A 147 35.66 4.34 -57.14
CA SER A 147 36.80 5.27 -57.04
C SER A 147 36.39 6.57 -56.34
N THR A 148 35.24 7.14 -56.69
CA THR A 148 34.73 8.37 -56.08
C THR A 148 34.36 8.16 -54.61
N ILE A 149 33.75 7.03 -54.25
CA ILE A 149 33.41 6.69 -52.86
C ILE A 149 34.66 6.50 -52.01
N LYS A 150 35.73 5.91 -52.57
CA LYS A 150 37.01 5.82 -51.87
C LYS A 150 37.56 7.20 -51.49
N VAL A 151 37.43 8.20 -52.37
CA VAL A 151 37.84 9.58 -52.10
C VAL A 151 36.92 10.26 -51.08
N LEU A 152 35.61 10.02 -51.17
CA LEU A 152 34.61 10.61 -50.25
C LEU A 152 34.72 10.09 -48.81
N LYS A 153 35.42 8.97 -48.60
CA LYS A 153 35.76 8.44 -47.28
C LYS A 153 36.50 9.46 -46.41
N GLU A 154 37.39 10.26 -47.00
CA GLU A 154 38.12 11.31 -46.28
C GLU A 154 37.23 12.49 -45.90
N THR A 155 36.15 12.74 -46.67
CA THR A 155 35.24 13.86 -46.45
C THR A 155 34.14 13.53 -45.43
N TYR A 156 33.56 12.34 -45.52
CA TYR A 156 32.41 11.94 -44.70
C TYR A 156 32.75 10.90 -43.63
N HIS A 157 33.95 10.33 -43.62
CA HIS A 157 34.38 9.30 -42.66
C HIS A 157 33.51 8.03 -42.66
N HIS A 158 32.96 7.66 -43.82
CA HIS A 158 32.14 6.46 -43.97
C HIS A 158 32.96 5.15 -43.94
N THR A 159 32.31 4.02 -43.67
CA THR A 159 32.95 2.69 -43.59
C THR A 159 32.53 1.73 -44.71
N LEU A 160 31.96 2.27 -45.81
CA LEU A 160 31.56 1.50 -46.99
C LEU A 160 32.72 0.79 -47.71
N PRO A 161 32.48 -0.35 -48.40
CA PRO A 161 33.53 -1.09 -49.10
C PRO A 161 34.16 -0.30 -50.27
N GLU A 162 35.49 -0.35 -50.39
CA GLU A 162 36.23 0.35 -51.47
C GLU A 162 36.34 -0.48 -52.77
N SER A 163 36.18 -1.80 -52.69
CA SER A 163 36.19 -2.68 -53.86
C SER A 163 34.87 -2.57 -54.63
N THR A 164 34.94 -2.36 -55.95
CA THR A 164 33.78 -2.26 -56.85
C THR A 164 32.75 -3.38 -56.65
N LEU A 165 33.23 -4.64 -56.56
CA LEU A 165 32.36 -5.80 -56.38
C LEU A 165 31.66 -5.79 -55.01
N ARG A 166 32.40 -5.50 -53.94
CA ARG A 166 31.85 -5.45 -52.57
C ARG A 166 30.91 -4.27 -52.38
N PHE A 167 31.24 -3.12 -52.96
CA PHE A 167 30.40 -1.93 -52.93
C PHE A 167 29.08 -2.20 -53.64
N ARG A 168 29.12 -2.74 -54.87
CA ARG A 168 27.92 -3.12 -55.62
C ARG A 168 27.06 -4.13 -54.87
N LYS A 169 27.68 -5.15 -54.26
CA LYS A 169 26.97 -6.11 -53.40
C LYS A 169 26.28 -5.39 -52.24
N LYS A 170 26.98 -4.49 -51.55
CA LYS A 170 26.43 -3.75 -50.41
C LYS A 170 25.27 -2.83 -50.80
N VAL A 171 25.36 -2.15 -51.95
CA VAL A 171 24.26 -1.33 -52.50
C VAL A 171 23.03 -2.20 -52.77
N ASN A 172 23.20 -3.38 -53.39
CA ASN A 172 22.10 -4.30 -53.65
C ASN A 172 21.47 -4.86 -52.36
N GLU A 173 22.29 -5.27 -51.39
CA GLU A 173 21.82 -5.71 -50.08
C GLU A 173 21.03 -4.59 -49.38
N TYR A 174 21.54 -3.36 -49.40
CA TYR A 174 20.89 -2.21 -48.80
C TYR A 174 19.56 -1.85 -49.50
N LYS A 175 19.50 -1.95 -50.84
CA LYS A 175 18.24 -1.78 -51.58
C LYS A 175 17.20 -2.84 -51.20
N ALA A 176 17.62 -4.07 -50.89
CA ALA A 176 16.70 -5.15 -50.55
C ALA A 176 16.29 -5.15 -49.06
N GLY A 177 17.21 -4.83 -48.15
CA GLY A 177 17.03 -4.99 -46.70
C GLY A 177 17.05 -3.69 -45.88
N GLY A 178 17.17 -2.52 -46.53
CA GLY A 178 17.14 -1.21 -45.88
C GLY A 178 18.25 -1.00 -44.84
N TYR A 179 17.95 -0.19 -43.81
CA TYR A 179 18.92 0.23 -42.78
C TYR A 179 19.51 -0.94 -41.97
N GLY A 180 18.74 -2.00 -41.71
CA GLY A 180 19.18 -3.15 -40.91
C GLY A 180 20.45 -3.84 -41.46
N VAL A 181 20.67 -3.78 -42.78
CA VAL A 181 21.84 -4.35 -43.46
C VAL A 181 23.15 -3.67 -43.05
N LEU A 182 23.11 -2.43 -42.56
CA LEU A 182 24.31 -1.72 -42.09
C LEU A 182 24.74 -2.15 -40.70
N ILE A 183 23.84 -2.75 -39.91
CA ILE A 183 24.16 -3.28 -38.59
C ILE A 183 25.07 -4.50 -38.75
N SER A 184 26.22 -4.46 -38.12
CA SER A 184 27.13 -5.61 -38.13
C SER A 184 26.51 -6.79 -37.40
N GLY A 185 26.50 -7.98 -38.03
CA GLY A 185 26.02 -9.22 -37.43
C GLY A 185 26.81 -9.71 -36.19
N LYS A 186 27.88 -9.00 -35.81
CA LYS A 186 28.55 -9.18 -34.51
C LYS A 186 27.74 -8.60 -33.35
N PHE A 187 26.92 -7.58 -33.60
CA PHE A 187 26.00 -7.05 -32.60
C PHE A 187 24.82 -8.00 -32.43
N GLY A 188 24.61 -8.48 -31.20
CA GLY A 188 23.56 -9.46 -30.91
C GLY A 188 23.94 -10.93 -31.13
N ASN A 189 25.20 -11.25 -31.44
CA ASN A 189 25.61 -12.64 -31.63
C ASN A 189 25.59 -13.40 -30.29
N GLN A 190 24.54 -14.19 -30.06
CA GLN A 190 24.42 -15.08 -28.90
C GLN A 190 25.45 -16.22 -28.94
N ASN A 191 25.93 -16.60 -30.13
CA ASN A 191 26.81 -17.74 -30.35
C ASN A 191 28.25 -17.59 -29.81
N THR A 192 28.61 -16.41 -29.27
CA THR A 192 29.92 -16.17 -28.63
C THR A 192 29.82 -16.00 -27.10
N ARG A 193 28.63 -16.14 -26.50
CA ARG A 193 28.51 -16.15 -25.04
C ARG A 193 28.93 -17.51 -24.51
N LYS A 194 30.13 -17.58 -23.92
CA LYS A 194 30.55 -18.69 -23.04
C LYS A 194 29.66 -18.88 -21.81
N VAL A 195 28.64 -18.04 -21.59
CA VAL A 195 27.74 -18.16 -20.43
C VAL A 195 26.31 -18.27 -20.94
N ASP A 196 25.78 -19.49 -20.90
CA ASP A 196 24.37 -19.77 -21.15
C ASP A 196 23.58 -19.80 -19.84
N VAL A 197 22.28 -20.07 -19.94
CA VAL A 197 21.36 -20.08 -18.79
C VAL A 197 21.69 -21.21 -17.81
N LYS A 198 22.10 -22.39 -18.30
CA LYS A 198 22.47 -23.54 -17.44
C LYS A 198 23.73 -23.20 -16.63
N THR A 199 24.74 -22.66 -17.31
CA THR A 199 26.02 -22.20 -16.72
C THR A 199 25.79 -21.15 -15.65
N GLU A 200 24.97 -20.13 -15.96
CA GLU A 200 24.64 -19.07 -15.00
C GLU A 200 23.89 -19.63 -13.77
N LYS A 201 22.94 -20.55 -13.96
CA LYS A 201 22.23 -21.21 -12.85
C LYS A 201 23.15 -22.03 -11.96
N LEU A 202 24.04 -22.85 -12.53
CA LEU A 202 24.98 -23.67 -11.77
C LEU A 202 25.90 -22.80 -10.90
N VAL A 203 26.50 -21.76 -11.48
CA VAL A 203 27.39 -20.83 -10.75
C VAL A 203 26.64 -20.12 -9.60
N ILE A 204 25.39 -19.71 -9.81
CA ILE A 204 24.56 -19.13 -8.73
C ILE A 204 24.23 -20.18 -7.66
N GLY A 205 23.91 -21.41 -8.07
CA GLY A 205 23.63 -22.52 -7.17
C GLY A 205 24.80 -22.80 -6.22
N LEU A 206 26.02 -22.87 -6.76
CA LEU A 206 27.25 -23.00 -5.99
C LEU A 206 27.46 -21.83 -5.02
N GLN A 207 27.11 -20.60 -5.42
CA GLN A 207 27.19 -19.44 -4.54
C GLN A 207 26.15 -19.47 -3.40
N CYS A 208 25.05 -20.19 -3.58
CA CYS A 208 23.97 -20.33 -2.59
C CYS A 208 24.22 -21.44 -1.56
N LEU A 209 25.39 -22.07 -1.56
CA LEU A 209 25.76 -23.06 -0.55
C LEU A 209 25.76 -22.44 0.88
N PRO A 210 25.41 -23.20 1.93
CA PRO A 210 25.24 -22.68 3.29
C PRO A 210 26.50 -22.02 3.89
N ASN A 211 27.69 -22.44 3.45
CA ASN A 211 28.98 -21.92 3.90
C ASN A 211 29.35 -20.56 3.27
N LYS A 212 28.52 -20.01 2.38
CA LYS A 212 28.74 -18.71 1.71
C LYS A 212 30.12 -18.62 1.06
N PRO A 213 30.42 -19.48 0.06
CA PRO A 213 31.74 -19.58 -0.52
C PRO A 213 32.17 -18.25 -1.15
N TYR A 214 33.46 -17.95 -1.06
CA TYR A 214 34.06 -16.81 -1.76
C TYR A 214 34.03 -17.02 -3.28
N ASN A 215 34.08 -15.94 -4.06
CA ASN A 215 34.05 -16.03 -5.52
C ASN A 215 35.14 -16.96 -6.11
N SER A 216 36.32 -17.04 -5.47
CA SER A 216 37.40 -17.96 -5.88
C SER A 216 37.02 -19.42 -5.62
N GLN A 217 36.40 -19.71 -4.47
CA GLN A 217 35.92 -21.05 -4.15
C GLN A 217 34.77 -21.48 -5.07
N VAL A 218 33.87 -20.56 -5.44
CA VAL A 218 32.82 -20.85 -6.43
C VAL A 218 33.42 -21.26 -7.77
N LYS A 219 34.54 -20.63 -8.18
CA LYS A 219 35.25 -21.02 -9.39
C LYS A 219 35.88 -22.41 -9.24
N GLU A 220 36.58 -22.69 -8.15
CA GLU A 220 37.16 -24.01 -7.88
C GLU A 220 36.09 -25.11 -7.91
N LEU A 221 34.94 -24.89 -7.28
CA LEU A 221 33.81 -25.82 -7.31
C LEU A 221 33.24 -26.01 -8.73
N TYR A 222 33.12 -24.93 -9.50
CA TYR A 222 32.66 -25.00 -10.89
C TYR A 222 33.66 -25.78 -11.76
N ASP A 223 34.95 -25.51 -11.62
CA ASP A 223 36.02 -26.17 -12.37
C ASP A 223 36.07 -27.68 -12.02
N SER A 224 35.99 -28.05 -10.74
CA SER A 224 35.90 -29.46 -10.32
C SER A 224 34.64 -30.15 -10.85
N PHE A 225 33.49 -29.46 -10.92
CA PHE A 225 32.27 -30.02 -11.50
C PHE A 225 32.44 -30.32 -13.00
N VAL A 226 32.90 -29.34 -13.80
CA VAL A 226 33.04 -29.55 -15.26
C VAL A 226 34.15 -30.56 -15.61
N CYS A 227 35.10 -30.79 -14.70
CA CYS A 227 36.12 -31.83 -14.81
C CYS A 227 35.66 -33.21 -14.32
N GLY A 228 34.43 -33.34 -13.81
CA GLY A 228 33.88 -34.62 -13.32
C GLY A 228 34.42 -35.07 -11.95
N GLU A 229 35.02 -34.15 -11.18
CA GLU A 229 35.54 -34.42 -9.84
C GLU A 229 34.49 -34.16 -8.74
N LEU A 230 33.43 -33.42 -9.07
CA LEU A 230 32.39 -33.00 -8.15
C LEU A 230 31.00 -33.23 -8.76
N ASP A 231 30.18 -34.00 -8.05
CA ASP A 231 28.76 -34.11 -8.37
C ASP A 231 27.97 -32.94 -7.76
N VAL A 232 27.15 -32.29 -8.57
CA VAL A 232 26.25 -31.22 -8.14
C VAL A 232 24.82 -31.65 -8.44
N TYR A 233 23.91 -31.47 -7.48
CA TYR A 233 22.49 -31.78 -7.62
C TYR A 233 21.60 -30.65 -7.10
N ASP A 234 20.38 -30.59 -7.60
CA ASP A 234 19.33 -29.70 -7.10
C ASP A 234 18.67 -30.33 -5.86
N VAL A 235 18.71 -29.63 -4.72
CA VAL A 235 18.22 -30.15 -3.44
C VAL A 235 16.69 -30.35 -3.41
N GLN A 236 15.93 -29.60 -4.21
CA GLN A 236 14.46 -29.70 -4.22
C GLN A 236 13.97 -30.85 -5.08
N THR A 237 14.60 -31.06 -6.23
CA THR A 237 14.19 -32.07 -7.22
C THR A 237 14.98 -33.37 -7.12
N GLY A 238 16.20 -33.33 -6.56
CA GLY A 238 17.13 -34.45 -6.52
C GLY A 238 17.86 -34.72 -7.84
N GLU A 239 17.65 -33.89 -8.87
CA GLU A 239 18.27 -34.07 -10.19
C GLU A 239 19.77 -33.70 -10.15
N LEU A 240 20.61 -34.58 -10.69
CA LEU A 240 22.04 -34.34 -10.89
C LEU A 240 22.24 -33.45 -12.12
N PHE A 241 23.17 -32.51 -12.01
CA PHE A 241 23.67 -31.78 -13.17
C PHE A 241 24.66 -32.67 -13.93
N ASP A 242 24.50 -32.74 -15.25
CA ASP A 242 25.38 -33.50 -16.13
C ASP A 242 26.55 -32.61 -16.59
N PRO A 243 27.83 -32.95 -16.33
CA PRO A 243 28.98 -32.20 -16.83
C PRO A 243 29.02 -32.09 -18.36
N GLU A 244 28.45 -33.05 -19.11
CA GLU A 244 28.42 -33.02 -20.58
C GLU A 244 27.59 -31.85 -21.12
N ASP A 245 26.63 -31.34 -20.35
CA ASP A 245 25.87 -30.12 -20.68
C ASP A 245 26.74 -28.84 -20.64
N PHE A 246 27.96 -28.93 -20.09
CA PHE A 246 28.87 -27.81 -19.86
C PHE A 246 30.19 -28.03 -20.59
N CYS A 247 30.11 -28.44 -21.86
CA CYS A 247 31.23 -28.53 -22.78
C CYS A 247 31.24 -27.38 -23.81
N ASP A 248 32.42 -27.09 -24.38
CA ASP A 248 32.55 -26.21 -25.53
C ASP A 248 32.22 -26.95 -26.85
N LYS A 249 32.36 -26.27 -27.99
CA LYS A 249 32.01 -26.82 -29.30
C LYS A 249 32.87 -28.02 -29.71
N ASP A 250 34.03 -28.17 -29.09
CA ASP A 250 35.02 -29.20 -29.38
C ASP A 250 34.92 -30.35 -28.35
N GLY A 251 33.94 -30.30 -27.43
CA GLY A 251 33.71 -31.32 -26.40
C GLY A 251 34.59 -31.18 -25.17
N ASN A 252 35.35 -30.09 -25.01
CA ASN A 252 36.18 -29.87 -23.83
C ASN A 252 35.36 -29.23 -22.69
N PRO A 253 35.72 -29.49 -21.41
CA PRO A 253 35.11 -28.82 -20.27
C PRO A 253 35.11 -27.30 -20.41
N LYS A 254 33.95 -26.70 -20.19
CA LYS A 254 33.74 -25.27 -20.39
C LYS A 254 34.32 -24.44 -19.25
N SER A 255 35.62 -24.18 -19.33
CA SER A 255 36.33 -23.34 -18.35
C SER A 255 35.90 -21.86 -18.41
N LEU A 256 35.63 -21.28 -17.24
CA LEU A 256 35.27 -19.88 -17.05
C LEU A 256 36.40 -19.12 -16.37
N SER A 257 36.70 -17.90 -16.85
CA SER A 257 37.68 -17.04 -16.17
C SER A 257 37.12 -16.49 -14.85
N ASP A 258 38.00 -16.12 -13.91
CA ASP A 258 37.61 -15.47 -12.64
C ASP A 258 36.74 -14.23 -12.86
N SER A 259 37.07 -13.47 -13.91
CA SER A 259 36.30 -12.29 -14.31
C SER A 259 34.89 -12.67 -14.76
N THR A 260 34.73 -13.81 -15.45
CA THR A 260 33.43 -14.29 -15.92
C THR A 260 32.57 -14.73 -14.75
N ILE A 261 33.10 -15.54 -13.84
CA ILE A 261 32.42 -15.95 -12.59
C ILE A 261 32.03 -14.70 -11.79
N ARG A 262 32.97 -13.79 -11.54
CA ARG A 262 32.71 -12.53 -10.83
C ARG A 262 31.60 -11.72 -11.49
N ASN A 263 31.58 -11.63 -12.82
CA ASN A 263 30.54 -10.91 -13.55
C ASN A 263 29.18 -11.61 -13.44
N ILE A 264 29.13 -12.94 -13.46
CA ILE A 264 27.88 -13.69 -13.20
C ILE A 264 27.37 -13.38 -11.80
N LEU A 265 28.20 -13.53 -10.77
CA LEU A 265 27.80 -13.37 -9.37
C LEU A 265 27.35 -11.94 -9.03
N ASN A 266 28.00 -10.92 -9.61
CA ASN A 266 27.69 -9.51 -9.33
C ASN A 266 26.59 -8.92 -10.22
N LYS A 267 25.98 -9.68 -11.13
CA LYS A 267 24.79 -9.20 -11.86
C LYS A 267 23.68 -8.91 -10.85
N PRO A 268 23.01 -7.74 -10.92
CA PRO A 268 21.95 -7.37 -9.96
C PRO A 268 20.85 -8.44 -9.84
N LYS A 269 20.41 -9.04 -10.96
CA LYS A 269 19.42 -10.12 -10.95
C LYS A 269 19.86 -11.37 -10.17
N ASN A 270 21.15 -11.69 -10.18
CA ASN A 270 21.71 -12.87 -9.53
C ASN A 270 21.99 -12.57 -8.05
N ARG A 271 22.39 -11.33 -7.76
CA ARG A 271 22.53 -10.83 -6.38
C ARG A 271 21.21 -10.94 -5.62
N LEU A 272 20.09 -10.58 -6.26
CA LEU A 272 18.76 -10.70 -5.65
C LEU A 272 18.39 -12.17 -5.30
N ILE A 273 18.78 -13.13 -6.14
CA ILE A 273 18.55 -14.57 -5.88
C ILE A 273 19.40 -15.02 -4.69
N TRP A 274 20.67 -14.61 -4.66
CA TRP A 274 21.57 -14.89 -3.55
C TRP A 274 21.08 -14.29 -2.23
N ASP A 275 20.63 -13.03 -2.25
CA ASP A 275 20.03 -12.36 -1.09
C ASP A 275 18.83 -13.16 -0.57
N LYS A 276 17.92 -13.62 -1.46
CA LYS A 276 16.77 -14.45 -1.09
C LYS A 276 17.17 -15.79 -0.45
N SER A 277 18.28 -16.37 -0.89
CA SER A 277 18.80 -17.65 -0.37
C SER A 277 19.53 -17.50 0.97
N GLN A 278 20.25 -16.40 1.18
CA GLN A 278 21.22 -16.26 2.28
C GLN A 278 20.79 -15.34 3.41
N LEU A 279 19.89 -14.39 3.14
CA LEU A 279 19.37 -13.48 4.16
C LEU A 279 18.23 -14.17 4.93
N SER A 280 18.06 -13.78 6.19
CA SER A 280 16.82 -14.09 6.89
C SER A 280 15.64 -13.47 6.16
N TRP A 281 14.44 -14.05 6.32
CA TRP A 281 13.22 -13.51 5.72
C TRP A 281 13.06 -12.00 5.99
N SER A 282 13.30 -11.56 7.24
CA SER A 282 13.23 -10.15 7.62
C SER A 282 14.27 -9.29 6.91
N ALA A 283 15.54 -9.70 6.88
CA ALA A 283 16.60 -8.93 6.22
C ALA A 283 16.35 -8.83 4.70
N PHE A 284 15.89 -9.91 4.06
CA PHE A 284 15.50 -9.89 2.65
C PHE A 284 14.35 -8.91 2.37
N MET A 285 13.31 -8.91 3.22
CA MET A 285 12.20 -7.97 3.12
C MET A 285 12.66 -6.52 3.31
N HIS A 286 13.65 -6.28 4.19
CA HIS A 286 14.17 -4.95 4.47
C HIS A 286 15.15 -4.39 3.43
N GLU A 287 16.04 -5.23 2.91
CA GLU A 287 17.20 -4.81 2.13
C GLU A 287 16.99 -4.99 0.61
N SER A 288 16.24 -6.00 0.19
CA SER A 288 16.18 -6.41 -1.22
C SER A 288 14.77 -6.38 -1.81
N MET A 289 13.72 -6.60 -1.02
CA MET A 289 12.35 -6.65 -1.52
C MET A 289 11.85 -5.26 -1.93
N PRO A 290 11.08 -5.13 -3.03
CA PRO A 290 10.47 -3.85 -3.41
C PRO A 290 9.56 -3.29 -2.32
N HIS A 291 9.70 -1.99 -2.04
CA HIS A 291 8.82 -1.28 -1.13
C HIS A 291 7.46 -0.96 -1.77
N MET A 292 6.39 -1.08 -0.98
CA MET A 292 5.07 -0.62 -1.40
C MET A 292 4.95 0.90 -1.19
N HIS A 293 4.71 1.64 -2.27
CA HIS A 293 4.49 3.09 -2.21
C HIS A 293 3.05 3.41 -1.81
N ARG A 294 2.88 4.19 -0.72
CA ARG A 294 1.58 4.52 -0.13
C ARG A 294 1.46 6.03 0.04
N HIS A 295 0.25 6.56 -0.08
CA HIS A 295 -0.07 7.92 0.32
C HIS A 295 -0.85 7.91 1.65
N SER A 296 -0.84 9.03 2.37
CA SER A 296 -1.56 9.18 3.63
C SER A 296 -3.05 9.42 3.38
N GLY A 297 -3.90 9.00 4.32
CA GLY A 297 -5.33 9.28 4.30
C GLY A 297 -5.68 10.75 4.58
N GLU A 298 -6.98 11.03 4.57
CA GLU A 298 -7.48 12.40 4.74
C GLU A 298 -8.09 12.69 6.11
N TYR A 299 -8.77 11.70 6.70
CA TYR A 299 -9.55 11.90 7.92
C TYR A 299 -9.01 11.07 9.08
N SER A 300 -8.92 11.69 10.24
CA SER A 300 -8.63 11.03 11.52
C SER A 300 -9.72 10.05 11.93
N LEU A 301 -9.32 9.04 12.71
CA LEU A 301 -10.08 7.86 13.10
C LEU A 301 -10.53 6.98 11.93
N SER A 302 -10.10 7.26 10.70
CA SER A 302 -10.33 6.34 9.57
C SER A 302 -9.54 5.06 9.70
N GLN A 303 -8.35 5.13 10.33
CA GLN A 303 -7.53 3.97 10.59
C GLN A 303 -6.67 4.18 11.83
N ILE A 304 -6.68 3.18 12.72
CA ILE A 304 -5.80 3.10 13.87
C ILE A 304 -4.66 2.13 13.57
N THR A 305 -3.45 2.46 14.00
CA THR A 305 -2.27 1.57 13.93
C THR A 305 -1.74 1.35 15.35
N MET A 306 -1.60 0.09 15.76
CA MET A 306 -1.22 -0.25 17.15
C MET A 306 0.02 -1.12 17.23
N ASP A 307 0.94 -0.83 18.15
CA ASP A 307 2.23 -1.51 18.25
C ASP A 307 2.80 -1.54 19.67
N ASP A 308 3.55 -2.59 20.00
CA ASP A 308 4.28 -2.68 21.27
C ASP A 308 5.67 -2.06 21.18
N VAL A 309 6.09 -1.40 22.25
CA VAL A 309 7.40 -0.76 22.36
C VAL A 309 8.01 -1.06 23.71
N ASP A 310 9.26 -1.53 23.69
CA ASP A 310 10.08 -1.59 24.89
C ASP A 310 10.62 -0.19 25.22
N LEU A 311 10.26 0.36 26.39
CA LEU A 311 10.82 1.62 26.86
C LEU A 311 12.36 1.50 26.97
N THR A 312 13.08 2.52 26.50
CA THR A 312 14.53 2.38 26.26
C THR A 312 15.32 2.29 27.57
N ARG A 313 14.85 2.98 28.62
CA ARG A 313 15.41 3.01 29.97
C ARG A 313 14.92 1.80 30.79
N LYS A 314 15.75 1.31 31.71
CA LYS A 314 15.55 0.03 32.42
C LYS A 314 15.07 0.23 33.86
N LEU A 315 14.31 -0.75 34.34
CA LEU A 315 13.84 -0.82 35.72
C LEU A 315 14.98 -1.09 36.71
N LYS A 316 14.89 -0.53 37.92
CA LYS A 316 15.89 -0.67 38.99
C LYS A 316 15.92 -2.06 39.62
N ASP A 317 14.77 -2.69 39.76
CA ASP A 317 14.61 -3.99 40.40
C ASP A 317 15.08 -5.14 39.49
N THR A 318 14.52 -5.21 38.28
CA THR A 318 14.66 -6.34 37.36
C THR A 318 15.70 -6.11 36.28
N LYS A 319 16.13 -4.84 36.07
CA LYS A 319 16.97 -4.42 34.94
C LYS A 319 16.36 -4.73 33.56
N LEU A 320 15.07 -5.07 33.52
CA LEU A 320 14.25 -5.26 32.33
C LEU A 320 13.67 -3.93 31.85
N ARG A 321 13.00 -3.96 30.71
CA ARG A 321 12.34 -2.80 30.11
C ARG A 321 10.83 -2.92 30.28
N VAL A 322 10.20 -1.82 30.67
CA VAL A 322 8.74 -1.69 30.67
C VAL A 322 8.23 -1.87 29.24
N LYS A 323 7.18 -2.66 29.09
CA LYS A 323 6.46 -2.89 27.85
C LYS A 323 5.37 -1.83 27.75
N ALA A 324 5.38 -1.05 26.69
CA ALA A 324 4.33 -0.10 26.37
C ALA A 324 3.56 -0.59 25.14
N TYR A 325 2.28 -0.25 25.05
CA TYR A 325 1.46 -0.50 23.86
C TYR A 325 0.76 0.79 23.47
N TYR A 326 0.94 1.20 22.21
CA TYR A 326 0.37 2.45 21.71
C TYR A 326 -0.69 2.19 20.67
N ALA A 327 -1.75 2.98 20.72
CA ALA A 327 -2.69 3.16 19.64
C ALA A 327 -2.50 4.54 19.01
N TYR A 328 -2.19 4.58 17.71
CA TYR A 328 -2.06 5.83 16.97
C TYR A 328 -3.17 5.99 15.95
N ASP A 329 -3.64 7.22 15.75
CA ASP A 329 -4.39 7.57 14.55
C ASP A 329 -3.44 7.67 13.34
N SER A 330 -3.74 6.99 12.24
CA SER A 330 -2.88 6.92 11.06
C SER A 330 -2.71 8.25 10.32
N VAL A 331 -3.69 9.16 10.42
CA VAL A 331 -3.67 10.45 9.71
C VAL A 331 -3.01 11.53 10.56
N SER A 332 -3.53 11.81 11.75
CA SER A 332 -2.99 12.81 12.68
C SER A 332 -1.68 12.38 13.35
N GLN A 333 -1.41 11.07 13.44
CA GLN A 333 -0.31 10.48 14.19
C GLN A 333 -0.39 10.70 15.71
N CYS A 334 -1.55 11.13 16.23
CA CYS A 334 -1.76 11.23 17.68
C CYS A 334 -1.73 9.86 18.35
N VAL A 335 -1.10 9.78 19.52
CA VAL A 335 -1.29 8.70 20.48
C VAL A 335 -2.69 8.86 21.08
N LEU A 336 -3.58 7.92 20.79
CA LEU A 336 -4.94 7.89 21.32
C LEU A 336 -5.05 7.07 22.61
N GLY A 337 -4.15 6.09 22.79
CA GLY A 337 -4.09 5.26 23.99
C GLY A 337 -2.68 4.73 24.21
N ALA A 338 -2.27 4.64 25.48
CA ALA A 338 -0.96 4.14 25.88
C ALA A 338 -1.06 3.33 27.18
N SER A 339 -0.84 2.02 27.10
CA SER A 339 -0.81 1.15 28.28
C SER A 339 0.61 0.65 28.58
N TYR A 340 0.83 0.20 29.81
CA TYR A 340 2.15 -0.19 30.30
C TYR A 340 2.05 -1.43 31.18
N SER A 341 2.99 -2.37 31.00
CA SER A 341 3.15 -3.56 31.84
C SER A 341 4.62 -3.90 32.00
N ARG A 342 4.94 -4.68 33.04
CA ARG A 342 6.27 -5.25 33.25
C ARG A 342 6.54 -6.41 32.31
N ASP A 343 5.47 -7.11 31.91
CA ASP A 343 5.50 -8.27 31.03
C ASP A 343 4.68 -8.02 29.77
N LYS A 344 4.90 -8.84 28.73
CA LYS A 344 4.03 -8.83 27.54
C LYS A 344 2.81 -9.70 27.84
N ASP A 345 1.79 -9.11 28.44
CA ASP A 345 0.54 -9.78 28.79
C ASP A 345 -0.64 -9.30 27.92
N GLN A 346 -1.76 -10.02 27.99
CA GLN A 346 -2.98 -9.64 27.26
C GLN A 346 -3.66 -8.39 27.84
N ASN A 347 -3.43 -8.12 29.12
CA ASN A 347 -4.01 -6.98 29.79
C ASN A 347 -3.45 -5.67 29.21
N LEU A 348 -2.18 -5.66 28.81
CA LEU A 348 -1.54 -4.55 28.13
C LEU A 348 -2.34 -4.12 26.88
N VAL A 349 -2.72 -5.07 26.02
CA VAL A 349 -3.52 -4.78 24.82
C VAL A 349 -4.92 -4.28 25.20
N LYS A 350 -5.57 -4.97 26.13
CA LYS A 350 -6.93 -4.64 26.60
C LYS A 350 -6.99 -3.21 27.18
N GLU A 351 -6.04 -2.83 28.02
CA GLU A 351 -5.94 -1.49 28.59
C GLU A 351 -5.66 -0.42 27.54
N CYS A 352 -4.87 -0.73 26.50
CA CYS A 352 -4.63 0.22 25.41
C CYS A 352 -5.93 0.54 24.66
N PHE A 353 -6.74 -0.50 24.37
CA PHE A 353 -8.06 -0.31 23.79
C PHE A 353 -8.99 0.49 24.73
N ARG A 354 -9.00 0.18 26.03
CA ARG A 354 -9.80 0.92 27.03
C ARG A 354 -9.45 2.40 27.03
N GLU A 355 -8.16 2.74 27.12
CA GLU A 355 -7.69 4.12 27.14
C GLU A 355 -8.07 4.86 25.84
N MET A 356 -7.87 4.23 24.69
CA MET A 356 -8.28 4.79 23.40
C MET A 356 -9.79 5.05 23.33
N PHE A 357 -10.63 4.07 23.68
CA PHE A 357 -12.08 4.22 23.61
C PHE A 357 -12.64 5.17 24.67
N ARG A 358 -12.01 5.29 25.85
CA ARG A 358 -12.34 6.34 26.83
C ARG A 358 -12.10 7.73 26.26
N LEU A 359 -10.97 7.94 25.58
CA LEU A 359 -10.67 9.22 24.93
C LEU A 359 -11.72 9.56 23.86
N ILE A 360 -12.05 8.59 23.01
CA ILE A 360 -13.07 8.72 21.97
C ILE A 360 -14.44 9.05 22.58
N ALA A 361 -14.85 8.34 23.63
CA ALA A 361 -16.11 8.57 24.33
C ALA A 361 -16.16 9.98 24.95
N LYS A 362 -15.07 10.41 25.60
CA LYS A 362 -14.95 11.73 26.25
C LYS A 362 -15.18 12.89 25.28
N HIS A 363 -14.79 12.73 24.02
CA HIS A 363 -14.99 13.73 22.96
C HIS A 363 -16.25 13.50 22.11
N GLY A 364 -17.04 12.46 22.40
CA GLY A 364 -18.26 12.14 21.65
C GLY A 364 -18.00 11.69 20.21
N TRP A 365 -16.83 11.11 19.93
CA TRP A 365 -16.48 10.63 18.59
C TRP A 365 -17.07 9.24 18.31
N GLY A 366 -17.26 8.94 17.02
CA GLY A 366 -17.69 7.62 16.56
C GLY A 366 -16.59 6.55 16.68
N ILE A 367 -16.97 5.30 16.45
CA ILE A 367 -16.03 4.18 16.42
C ILE A 367 -15.08 4.33 15.23
N PRO A 368 -13.75 4.21 15.43
CA PRO A 368 -12.79 4.28 14.33
C PRO A 368 -13.11 3.26 13.24
N ALA A 369 -13.00 3.66 11.97
CA ALA A 369 -13.48 2.84 10.86
C ALA A 369 -12.60 1.61 10.63
N GLY A 370 -11.29 1.77 10.72
CA GLY A 370 -10.32 0.72 10.44
C GLY A 370 -9.26 0.56 11.52
N ILE A 371 -8.64 -0.61 11.56
CA ILE A 371 -7.48 -0.88 12.39
C ILE A 371 -6.47 -1.77 11.67
N GLU A 372 -5.19 -1.45 11.81
CA GLU A 372 -4.07 -2.34 11.47
C GLU A 372 -3.30 -2.77 12.71
N VAL A 373 -3.05 -4.08 12.80
CA VAL A 373 -2.38 -4.69 13.95
C VAL A 373 -1.39 -5.78 13.52
N GLU A 374 -0.44 -6.12 14.40
CA GLU A 374 0.43 -7.28 14.20
C GLU A 374 -0.25 -8.58 14.67
N ASN A 375 0.07 -9.71 14.02
CA ASN A 375 -0.54 -11.01 14.29
C ASN A 375 -0.36 -11.54 15.73
N HIS A 376 0.82 -11.40 16.35
CA HIS A 376 1.14 -12.20 17.54
C HIS A 376 0.23 -11.94 18.75
N LEU A 377 0.11 -10.69 19.20
CA LEU A 377 -0.69 -10.36 20.40
C LEU A 377 -2.20 -10.26 20.09
N MET A 378 -2.57 -10.12 18.82
CA MET A 378 -3.94 -9.77 18.40
C MET A 378 -4.72 -10.95 17.83
N SER A 379 -4.12 -12.15 17.80
CA SER A 379 -4.76 -13.37 17.28
C SER A 379 -5.97 -13.82 18.11
N GLU A 380 -5.96 -13.59 19.43
CA GLU A 380 -7.08 -13.94 20.31
C GLU A 380 -8.34 -13.10 20.00
N TYR A 381 -8.15 -11.85 19.57
CA TYR A 381 -9.24 -10.94 19.26
C TYR A 381 -9.85 -11.14 17.86
N LYS A 382 -9.30 -12.06 17.06
CA LYS A 382 -9.63 -12.25 15.63
C LYS A 382 -11.09 -12.58 15.37
N TYR A 383 -11.72 -13.33 16.27
CA TYR A 383 -13.14 -13.71 16.18
C TYR A 383 -14.00 -12.98 17.22
N THR A 384 -13.50 -11.87 17.76
CA THR A 384 -14.20 -11.05 18.76
C THR A 384 -14.13 -9.58 18.36
N LEU A 385 -13.37 -8.75 19.07
CA LEU A 385 -13.20 -7.31 18.83
C LEU A 385 -12.71 -7.00 17.40
N LEU A 386 -11.77 -7.80 16.90
CA LEU A 386 -11.09 -7.62 15.62
C LEU A 386 -11.68 -8.49 14.50
N GLN A 387 -12.88 -9.02 14.71
CA GLN A 387 -13.67 -9.52 13.59
C GLN A 387 -14.22 -8.32 12.81
N GLU A 388 -13.99 -8.30 11.51
CA GLU A 388 -14.47 -7.24 10.62
C GLU A 388 -16.00 -7.13 10.71
N GLY A 389 -16.49 -5.92 10.94
CA GLY A 389 -17.91 -5.63 11.15
C GLY A 389 -18.34 -5.60 12.63
N THR A 390 -17.60 -6.22 13.55
CA THR A 390 -17.90 -6.19 15.00
C THR A 390 -17.65 -4.79 15.56
N VAL A 391 -16.41 -4.47 15.97
CA VAL A 391 -16.07 -3.11 16.42
C VAL A 391 -15.48 -2.26 15.31
N PHE A 392 -14.62 -2.79 14.46
CA PHE A 392 -14.07 -2.04 13.33
C PHE A 392 -14.72 -2.47 12.03
N SER A 393 -14.98 -1.53 11.12
CA SER A 393 -15.49 -1.84 9.79
C SER A 393 -14.43 -2.50 8.91
N TYR A 394 -13.14 -2.22 9.17
CA TYR A 394 -12.02 -2.82 8.44
C TYR A 394 -10.93 -3.27 9.42
N VAL A 395 -10.44 -4.50 9.26
CA VAL A 395 -9.37 -5.05 10.10
C VAL A 395 -8.27 -5.59 9.21
N ARG A 396 -7.04 -5.13 9.42
CA ARG A 396 -5.84 -5.62 8.72
C ARG A 396 -4.85 -6.23 9.69
N TYR A 397 -4.48 -7.47 9.43
CA TYR A 397 -3.35 -8.13 10.09
C TYR A 397 -2.09 -7.97 9.25
N CYS A 398 -1.10 -7.23 9.75
CA CYS A 398 0.20 -7.07 9.09
C CYS A 398 0.98 -8.38 9.14
N ALA A 399 1.78 -8.65 8.11
CA ALA A 399 2.63 -9.82 8.07
C ALA A 399 3.63 -9.79 9.24
N PRO A 400 3.81 -10.90 9.98
CA PRO A 400 4.76 -10.95 11.09
C PRO A 400 6.17 -10.61 10.60
N LEU A 401 6.94 -9.86 11.39
CA LEU A 401 8.32 -9.44 11.08
C LEU A 401 8.48 -8.51 9.86
N ASN A 402 7.39 -8.06 9.20
CA ASN A 402 7.47 -7.10 8.10
C ASN A 402 7.22 -5.68 8.61
N SER A 403 8.26 -5.04 9.19
CA SER A 403 8.05 -3.73 9.79
C SER A 403 7.73 -2.60 8.81
N GLN A 404 7.99 -2.80 7.51
CA GLN A 404 7.63 -1.81 6.50
C GLN A 404 6.11 -1.70 6.28
N GLU A 405 5.37 -2.76 6.61
CA GLU A 405 3.94 -2.77 6.39
C GLU A 405 3.19 -1.94 7.44
N LYS A 406 3.70 -1.88 8.66
CA LYS A 406 3.00 -1.31 9.81
C LYS A 406 3.41 0.14 10.04
N GLN A 407 2.46 1.07 10.00
CA GLN A 407 2.77 2.49 10.12
C GLN A 407 3.26 2.87 11.52
N ALA A 408 2.76 2.23 12.57
CA ALA A 408 3.14 2.50 13.95
C ALA A 408 4.66 2.43 14.19
N GLU A 409 5.41 1.52 13.54
CA GLU A 409 6.86 1.44 13.73
C GLU A 409 7.58 2.71 13.23
N ASN A 410 7.11 3.27 12.11
CA ASN A 410 7.62 4.55 11.59
C ASN A 410 7.31 5.70 12.56
N ILE A 411 6.11 5.71 13.14
CA ILE A 411 5.69 6.73 14.11
C ILE A 411 6.50 6.60 15.41
N ASN A 412 6.66 5.38 15.94
CA ASN A 412 7.51 5.07 17.09
C ASN A 412 8.96 5.54 16.88
N GLY A 413 9.52 5.27 15.69
CA GLY A 413 10.85 5.74 15.31
C GLY A 413 10.95 7.27 15.25
N ALA A 414 9.93 7.96 14.74
CA ALA A 414 9.87 9.42 14.68
C ALA A 414 9.73 10.06 16.07
N LYS A 415 8.80 9.55 16.90
CA LYS A 415 8.60 9.96 18.31
C LYS A 415 9.89 9.79 19.10
N LYS A 416 10.55 8.63 18.97
CA LYS A 416 11.82 8.34 19.64
C LYS A 416 12.92 9.35 19.28
N ARG A 417 13.04 9.72 17.99
CA ARG A 417 14.08 10.64 17.51
C ARG A 417 13.82 12.10 17.85
N ARG A 418 12.55 12.54 17.89
CA ARG A 418 12.17 13.95 18.06
C ARG A 418 11.89 14.33 19.51
N ILE A 419 11.24 13.47 20.27
CA ILE A 419 10.78 13.76 21.64
C ILE A 419 11.66 13.02 22.64
N ILE A 420 11.61 11.68 22.63
CA ILE A 420 12.23 10.85 23.68
C ILE A 420 13.75 11.07 23.76
N HIS A 421 14.45 11.11 22.62
CA HIS A 421 15.91 11.36 22.57
C HIS A 421 16.31 12.75 23.08
N ARG A 422 15.44 13.75 22.89
CA ARG A 422 15.68 15.11 23.39
C ARG A 422 15.40 15.22 24.88
N ASN A 423 14.36 14.55 25.36
CA ASN A 423 13.87 14.67 26.74
C ASN A 423 14.67 13.80 27.73
N HIS A 424 15.27 12.69 27.27
CA HIS A 424 15.89 11.70 28.15
C HIS A 424 17.32 11.33 27.76
N VAL A 425 18.14 11.01 28.77
CA VAL A 425 19.51 10.49 28.60
C VAL A 425 19.51 8.99 28.31
N GLY A 426 20.57 8.51 27.66
CA GLY A 426 20.76 7.07 27.39
C GLY A 426 19.85 6.49 26.29
N ILE A 427 19.26 7.34 25.45
CA ILE A 427 18.39 6.92 24.35
C ILE A 427 19.23 6.55 23.12
N GLY A 428 19.26 5.27 22.75
CA GLY A 428 20.01 4.80 21.58
C GLY A 428 20.26 3.29 21.58
N ARG A 429 21.26 2.84 20.81
CA ARG A 429 21.72 1.45 20.74
C ARG A 429 23.25 1.39 20.77
N PHE A 430 23.85 0.30 21.22
CA PHE A 430 25.32 0.18 21.32
C PHE A 430 26.04 0.21 19.96
N TYR A 431 25.35 -0.27 18.91
CA TYR A 431 25.77 -0.19 17.51
C TYR A 431 25.18 1.01 16.76
N GLY A 432 24.55 1.95 17.48
CA GLY A 432 24.08 3.20 16.88
C GLY A 432 25.24 4.02 16.33
N LYS A 433 24.97 4.90 15.36
CA LYS A 433 25.95 5.86 14.85
C LYS A 433 25.82 7.20 15.58
N TRP A 434 26.95 7.86 15.87
CA TRP A 434 27.02 9.21 16.42
C TRP A 434 26.18 9.41 17.70
N LYS A 435 25.31 10.43 17.74
CA LYS A 435 24.43 10.77 18.86
C LYS A 435 23.41 9.70 19.27
N TYR A 436 23.28 8.63 18.49
CA TYR A 436 22.40 7.50 18.78
C TYR A 436 23.17 6.28 19.32
N ARG A 437 24.49 6.39 19.47
CA ARG A 437 25.34 5.37 20.10
C ARG A 437 25.32 5.54 21.62
N VAL A 438 25.07 4.45 22.33
CA VAL A 438 25.20 4.42 23.80
C VAL A 438 26.30 3.44 24.15
N GLU A 439 27.35 3.92 24.79
CA GLU A 439 28.48 3.09 25.23
C GLU A 439 28.26 2.65 26.68
N SER A 440 28.60 1.39 26.95
CA SER A 440 28.76 0.92 28.33
C SER A 440 30.24 1.05 28.67
N LYS A 441 30.59 1.64 29.80
CA LYS A 441 31.98 1.72 30.25
C LYS A 441 32.33 0.46 31.02
N LYS A 442 33.29 -0.31 30.52
CA LYS A 442 33.81 -1.50 31.19
C LYS A 442 34.76 -1.06 32.31
N ILE A 443 34.60 -1.61 33.50
CA ILE A 443 35.52 -1.40 34.61
C ILE A 443 36.59 -2.47 34.51
N SER A 444 37.85 -2.06 34.43
CA SER A 444 38.98 -2.98 34.39
C SER A 444 39.25 -3.50 35.81
N ASP A 445 38.69 -4.65 36.14
CA ASP A 445 38.98 -5.40 37.37
C ASP A 445 39.56 -6.78 37.06
N ALA A 446 40.01 -7.50 38.10
CA ALA A 446 40.67 -8.80 37.94
C ALA A 446 39.78 -9.87 37.29
N GLY A 447 38.46 -9.72 37.36
CA GLY A 447 37.48 -10.58 36.69
C GLY A 447 37.17 -10.16 35.24
N ASN A 448 37.47 -8.90 34.88
CA ASN A 448 37.22 -8.33 33.57
C ASN A 448 35.76 -8.49 33.09
N ASP A 449 34.80 -8.51 34.01
CA ASP A 449 33.36 -8.68 33.74
C ASP A 449 32.50 -7.56 34.34
N THR A 450 33.11 -6.60 35.04
CA THR A 450 32.39 -5.52 35.70
C THR A 450 32.18 -4.33 34.76
N TRP A 451 30.98 -3.76 34.76
CA TRP A 451 30.59 -2.59 33.97
C TRP A 451 30.08 -1.49 34.88
N GLU A 452 30.24 -0.22 34.48
CA GLU A 452 29.68 0.93 35.20
C GLU A 452 28.15 0.80 35.30
N ASP A 453 27.62 0.95 36.51
CA ASP A 453 26.20 0.81 36.78
C ASP A 453 25.41 1.88 36.04
N LYS A 454 24.42 1.44 35.25
CA LYS A 454 23.53 2.36 34.53
C LYS A 454 22.56 2.99 35.52
N GLN A 455 22.12 4.22 35.22
CA GLN A 455 20.97 4.78 35.91
C GLN A 455 19.73 3.92 35.59
N TYR A 456 19.09 3.43 36.65
CA TYR A 456 17.84 2.67 36.58
C TYR A 456 16.71 3.44 37.25
N TYR A 457 15.48 3.13 36.84
CA TYR A 457 14.29 3.90 37.20
C TYR A 457 13.22 2.99 37.80
N SER A 458 12.30 3.56 38.57
CA SER A 458 11.09 2.87 38.99
C SER A 458 10.09 2.72 37.84
N PHE A 459 9.09 1.87 38.02
CA PHE A 459 8.01 1.69 37.04
C PHE A 459 7.23 2.99 36.84
N ASP A 460 6.80 3.63 37.93
CA ASP A 460 5.96 4.83 37.90
C ASP A 460 6.68 6.02 37.26
N GLU A 461 7.99 6.19 37.52
CA GLU A 461 8.80 7.23 36.86
C GLU A 461 8.86 7.03 35.34
N LEU A 462 9.10 5.81 34.86
CA LEU A 462 9.16 5.52 33.43
C LEU A 462 7.81 5.73 32.73
N VAL A 463 6.72 5.35 33.39
CA VAL A 463 5.36 5.54 32.88
C VAL A 463 4.99 7.03 32.86
N ALA A 464 5.27 7.77 33.93
CA ALA A 464 4.99 9.21 34.00
C ALA A 464 5.77 9.99 32.95
N ASP A 465 7.04 9.66 32.74
CA ASP A 465 7.87 10.26 31.72
C ASP A 465 7.36 9.97 30.31
N ASP A 466 6.99 8.71 30.01
CA ASP A 466 6.47 8.38 28.68
C ASP A 466 5.08 9.00 28.43
N ARG A 467 4.21 9.08 29.43
CA ARG A 467 2.93 9.80 29.32
C ARG A 467 3.15 11.29 29.01
N ARG A 468 4.17 11.91 29.60
CA ARG A 468 4.56 13.29 29.26
C ARG A 468 5.08 13.41 27.82
N ASP A 469 5.90 12.46 27.38
CA ASP A 469 6.37 12.41 26.01
C ASP A 469 5.22 12.17 25.00
N ASN A 470 4.21 11.38 25.36
CA ASN A 470 2.99 11.18 24.56
C ASN A 470 2.20 12.47 24.42
N TYR A 471 1.99 13.17 25.54
CA TYR A 471 1.31 14.47 25.55
C TYR A 471 2.05 15.48 24.68
N GLU A 472 3.37 15.60 24.84
CA GLU A 472 4.17 16.51 24.02
C GLU A 472 4.13 16.13 22.53
N TRP A 473 4.26 14.84 22.21
CA TRP A 473 4.15 14.34 20.84
C TRP A 473 2.84 14.79 20.18
N ASN A 474 1.70 14.60 20.85
CA ASN A 474 0.38 15.00 20.36
C ASN A 474 0.27 16.51 20.11
N HIS A 475 0.95 17.33 20.91
CA HIS A 475 0.90 18.79 20.81
C HIS A 475 2.06 19.39 19.98
N THR A 476 2.81 18.57 19.24
CA THR A 476 3.80 19.06 18.27
C THR A 476 3.20 19.18 16.88
N LEU A 477 3.76 20.09 16.06
CA LEU A 477 3.33 20.30 14.66
C LEU A 477 3.28 18.99 13.87
N HIS A 478 2.18 18.79 13.14
CA HIS A 478 2.00 17.65 12.26
C HIS A 478 3.08 17.67 11.15
N PRO A 479 3.69 16.53 10.75
CA PRO A 479 4.80 16.54 9.79
C PRO A 479 4.41 17.05 8.40
N ASN A 480 3.16 16.87 8.00
CA ASN A 480 2.63 17.40 6.74
C ASN A 480 2.11 18.84 6.90
N GLN A 481 3.01 19.79 7.14
CA GLN A 481 2.67 21.22 7.27
C GLN A 481 2.18 21.85 5.96
N LYS A 482 2.41 21.20 4.81
CA LYS A 482 1.84 21.64 3.52
C LYS A 482 0.33 21.48 3.49
N LYS A 483 -0.19 20.37 4.04
CA LYS A 483 -1.62 20.08 4.11
C LYS A 483 -2.28 20.68 5.36
N TYR A 484 -1.56 20.71 6.48
CA TYR A 484 -2.06 21.21 7.77
C TYR A 484 -1.14 22.32 8.31
N PRO A 485 -1.17 23.54 7.74
CA PRO A 485 -0.28 24.62 8.13
C PRO A 485 -0.58 25.10 9.56
N GLY A 486 0.44 25.11 10.42
CA GLY A 486 0.34 25.61 11.80
C GLY A 486 -0.37 24.67 12.78
N MET A 487 -0.95 23.57 12.30
CA MET A 487 -1.70 22.62 13.12
C MET A 487 -0.77 21.61 13.80
N THR A 488 -1.03 21.36 15.08
CA THR A 488 -0.46 20.23 15.82
C THR A 488 -1.11 18.91 15.38
N ARG A 489 -0.54 17.77 15.80
CA ARG A 489 -1.19 16.47 15.57
C ARG A 489 -2.58 16.45 16.23
N TRP A 490 -2.70 17.01 17.42
CA TRP A 490 -3.96 17.11 18.14
C TRP A 490 -5.00 17.96 17.40
N ASP A 491 -4.60 19.10 16.85
CA ASP A 491 -5.51 19.94 16.04
C ASP A 491 -5.98 19.18 14.80
N VAL A 492 -5.07 18.46 14.12
CA VAL A 492 -5.44 17.62 12.97
C VAL A 492 -6.42 16.53 13.37
N LEU A 493 -6.21 15.88 14.53
CA LEU A 493 -7.14 14.88 15.06
C LEU A 493 -8.54 15.47 15.26
N MET A 494 -8.65 16.61 15.94
CA MET A 494 -9.93 17.21 16.29
C MET A 494 -10.67 17.81 15.09
N GLU A 495 -9.97 18.46 14.16
CA GLU A 495 -10.58 19.18 13.04
C GLU A 495 -10.89 18.29 11.83
N HIS A 496 -10.26 17.12 11.72
CA HIS A 496 -10.41 16.22 10.58
C HIS A 496 -10.96 14.84 10.94
N ILE A 497 -11.82 14.75 11.96
CA ILE A 497 -12.55 13.52 12.28
C ILE A 497 -13.32 13.04 11.04
N ASN A 498 -13.26 11.74 10.77
CA ASN A 498 -14.00 11.15 9.65
C ASN A 498 -15.53 11.36 9.84
N PRO A 499 -16.23 11.97 8.87
CA PRO A 499 -17.66 12.23 9.01
C PRO A 499 -18.53 10.96 8.92
N ASN A 500 -17.97 9.85 8.43
CA ASN A 500 -18.69 8.59 8.18
C ASN A 500 -18.42 7.53 9.26
N LEU A 501 -17.92 7.92 10.44
CA LEU A 501 -17.73 6.97 11.54
C LEU A 501 -19.07 6.43 12.02
N ARG A 502 -19.07 5.15 12.44
CA ARG A 502 -20.25 4.57 13.10
C ARG A 502 -20.43 5.24 14.46
N PRO A 503 -21.67 5.36 14.97
CA PRO A 503 -21.92 5.83 16.33
C PRO A 503 -21.14 5.00 17.35
N PHE A 504 -20.80 5.63 18.49
CA PHE A 504 -20.12 4.96 19.58
C PHE A 504 -20.98 3.80 20.13
N ASP A 505 -20.45 2.59 20.11
CA ASP A 505 -21.14 1.37 20.55
C ASP A 505 -20.61 0.92 21.92
N ALA A 506 -21.13 1.55 22.97
CA ALA A 506 -20.74 1.26 24.35
C ALA A 506 -21.04 -0.19 24.77
N ILE A 507 -22.11 -0.79 24.24
CA ILE A 507 -22.56 -2.14 24.59
C ILE A 507 -21.54 -3.17 24.11
N THR A 508 -21.17 -3.12 22.83
CA THR A 508 -20.21 -4.04 22.23
C THR A 508 -18.83 -3.86 22.85
N LEU A 509 -18.40 -2.62 23.08
CA LEU A 509 -17.12 -2.33 23.73
C LEU A 509 -17.07 -2.86 25.17
N ALA A 510 -18.08 -2.58 25.99
CA ALA A 510 -18.14 -3.09 27.36
C ALA A 510 -18.10 -4.63 27.40
N ARG A 511 -18.75 -5.31 26.45
CA ARG A 511 -18.74 -6.78 26.37
C ARG A 511 -17.35 -7.36 26.09
N TYR A 512 -16.61 -6.79 25.14
CA TYR A 512 -15.33 -7.36 24.70
C TYR A 512 -14.11 -6.84 25.47
N ILE A 513 -14.09 -5.55 25.80
CA ILE A 513 -12.96 -4.92 26.48
C ILE A 513 -13.34 -4.37 27.86
N GLY A 514 -14.59 -4.43 28.31
CA GLY A 514 -14.98 -3.99 29.65
C GLY A 514 -14.58 -4.94 30.78
N GLU A 515 -14.93 -4.57 32.01
CA GLU A 515 -14.90 -5.43 33.19
C GLU A 515 -16.11 -6.36 33.20
N LYS A 516 -15.90 -7.60 33.67
CA LYS A 516 -16.94 -8.63 33.74
C LYS A 516 -17.26 -8.92 35.20
N VAL A 517 -18.53 -8.79 35.58
CA VAL A 517 -19.01 -9.09 36.94
C VAL A 517 -20.19 -10.05 36.87
N GLU A 518 -20.06 -11.21 37.49
CA GLU A 518 -21.18 -12.14 37.65
C GLU A 518 -22.11 -11.65 38.76
N THR A 519 -23.40 -11.52 38.45
CA THR A 519 -24.39 -10.99 39.39
C THR A 519 -25.75 -11.65 39.19
N SER A 520 -26.77 -11.19 39.90
CA SER A 520 -28.13 -11.69 39.75
C SER A 520 -29.12 -10.58 39.99
N VAL A 521 -30.25 -10.63 39.28
CA VAL A 521 -31.37 -9.72 39.52
C VAL A 521 -31.95 -10.00 40.90
N ARG A 522 -32.05 -8.95 41.71
CA ARG A 522 -32.54 -8.94 43.09
C ARG A 522 -33.82 -8.13 43.15
N ARG A 523 -34.76 -8.59 43.99
CA ARG A 523 -36.06 -7.93 44.19
C ARG A 523 -36.74 -7.55 42.87
N ASN A 524 -36.53 -8.36 41.83
CA ASN A 524 -37.05 -8.15 40.47
C ASN A 524 -36.76 -6.76 39.87
N SER A 525 -35.71 -6.07 40.33
CA SER A 525 -35.55 -4.65 40.00
C SER A 525 -34.13 -4.11 40.06
N THR A 526 -33.20 -4.75 40.77
CA THR A 526 -31.81 -4.28 40.85
C THR A 526 -30.78 -5.38 40.61
N VAL A 527 -29.56 -4.99 40.25
CA VAL A 527 -28.36 -5.84 40.22
C VAL A 527 -27.26 -5.17 41.02
N ARG A 528 -26.31 -5.96 41.55
CA ARG A 528 -25.16 -5.42 42.28
C ARG A 528 -23.90 -5.53 41.44
N VAL A 529 -23.22 -4.41 41.18
CA VAL A 529 -22.03 -4.31 40.33
C VAL A 529 -21.05 -3.32 40.97
N ALA A 530 -19.77 -3.70 41.06
CA ALA A 530 -18.73 -2.89 41.70
C ALA A 530 -19.11 -2.37 43.11
N TYR A 531 -19.72 -3.24 43.92
CA TYR A 531 -20.23 -2.95 45.28
C TYR A 531 -21.43 -1.99 45.38
N GLU A 532 -21.92 -1.46 44.25
CA GLU A 532 -23.08 -0.56 44.15
C GLU A 532 -24.31 -1.28 43.59
N ASP A 533 -25.50 -0.79 43.90
CA ASP A 533 -26.76 -1.29 43.34
C ASP A 533 -27.15 -0.48 42.09
N TRP A 534 -27.72 -1.17 41.10
CA TRP A 534 -28.13 -0.61 39.82
C TRP A 534 -29.55 -1.06 39.48
N TRP A 535 -30.44 -0.13 39.16
CA TRP A 535 -31.81 -0.38 38.73
C TRP A 535 -31.85 -0.96 37.32
N LEU A 536 -32.71 -1.96 37.12
CA LEU A 536 -33.22 -2.28 35.79
C LEU A 536 -33.89 -1.04 35.19
N SER A 537 -33.81 -0.91 33.88
CA SER A 537 -34.43 0.21 33.17
C SER A 537 -35.94 0.20 33.37
N LYS A 538 -36.57 -0.98 33.26
CA LYS A 538 -38.02 -1.22 33.42
C LYS A 538 -38.34 -2.64 33.92
N PRO A 539 -39.53 -2.87 34.50
CA PRO A 539 -39.98 -4.21 34.93
C PRO A 539 -40.10 -5.23 33.79
N ASP A 540 -40.56 -4.82 32.59
CA ASP A 540 -40.76 -5.67 31.41
C ASP A 540 -39.45 -6.37 30.95
N VAL A 541 -38.29 -5.87 31.38
CA VAL A 541 -36.98 -6.51 31.15
C VAL A 541 -36.93 -7.94 31.71
N LEU A 542 -37.68 -8.22 32.79
CA LEU A 542 -37.75 -9.55 33.39
C LEU A 542 -38.26 -10.61 32.41
N GLU A 543 -39.10 -10.23 31.43
CA GLU A 543 -39.61 -11.12 30.39
C GLU A 543 -38.50 -11.63 29.45
N ARG A 544 -37.34 -10.95 29.42
CA ARG A 544 -36.19 -11.34 28.59
C ARG A 544 -35.31 -12.40 29.25
N LEU A 545 -35.46 -12.61 30.56
CA LEU A 545 -34.70 -13.61 31.31
C LEU A 545 -35.19 -15.02 30.99
N ALA A 546 -34.28 -15.99 30.99
CA ALA A 546 -34.64 -17.38 30.85
C ALA A 546 -35.49 -17.86 32.05
N PRO A 547 -36.45 -18.78 31.82
CA PRO A 547 -37.27 -19.33 32.89
C PRO A 547 -36.42 -19.89 34.04
N ASN A 548 -36.77 -19.54 35.28
CA ASN A 548 -36.05 -19.95 36.49
C ASN A 548 -34.55 -19.55 36.53
N ASN A 549 -34.15 -18.48 35.83
CA ASN A 549 -32.76 -18.01 35.83
C ASN A 549 -32.64 -16.49 35.96
N TYR A 550 -32.36 -16.03 37.17
CA TYR A 550 -32.10 -14.62 37.50
C TYR A 550 -30.61 -14.26 37.46
N LYS A 551 -29.72 -15.21 37.15
CA LYS A 551 -28.28 -14.96 37.02
C LYS A 551 -28.03 -14.22 35.71
N VAL A 552 -27.25 -13.14 35.80
CA VAL A 552 -26.84 -12.30 34.68
C VAL A 552 -25.37 -11.93 34.83
N THR A 553 -24.73 -11.54 33.73
CA THR A 553 -23.36 -11.03 33.71
C THR A 553 -23.40 -9.56 33.36
N ALA A 554 -22.84 -8.73 34.22
CA ALA A 554 -22.69 -7.30 34.00
C ALA A 554 -21.35 -7.00 33.32
N TYR A 555 -21.40 -6.10 32.35
CA TYR A 555 -20.25 -5.58 31.62
C TYR A 555 -20.25 -4.07 31.67
N TYR A 556 -19.09 -3.46 31.91
CA TYR A 556 -18.95 -2.00 31.87
C TYR A 556 -17.54 -1.61 31.43
N LEU A 557 -17.41 -0.45 30.81
CA LEU A 557 -16.10 0.16 30.56
C LEU A 557 -15.73 1.01 31.79
N PRO A 558 -14.67 0.67 32.55
CA PRO A 558 -14.28 1.47 33.70
C PRO A 558 -13.85 2.87 33.28
N ASP A 559 -14.05 3.89 34.10
CA ASP A 559 -13.43 5.21 33.92
C ASP A 559 -11.95 5.24 34.36
N GLU A 560 -11.36 6.43 34.47
CA GLU A 560 -9.96 6.62 34.93
C GLU A 560 -9.74 6.15 36.39
N ASP A 561 -10.78 6.20 37.23
CA ASP A 561 -10.77 5.74 38.63
C ASP A 561 -11.14 4.26 38.77
N GLY A 562 -11.42 3.57 37.66
CA GLY A 562 -11.86 2.17 37.65
C GLY A 562 -13.35 1.98 37.94
N LYS A 563 -14.14 3.05 38.00
CA LYS A 563 -15.56 2.99 38.35
C LYS A 563 -16.44 2.73 37.12
N PRO A 564 -17.56 2.00 37.30
CA PRO A 564 -18.57 1.84 36.26
C PRO A 564 -19.27 3.17 35.92
N GLN A 565 -19.42 3.44 34.62
CA GLN A 565 -20.23 4.55 34.10
C GLN A 565 -21.54 3.99 33.54
N ASP A 566 -21.46 3.32 32.38
CA ASP A 566 -22.56 2.56 31.81
C ASP A 566 -22.39 1.06 32.10
N VAL A 567 -23.44 0.45 32.66
CA VAL A 567 -23.45 -0.98 33.00
C VAL A 567 -24.49 -1.70 32.15
N PHE A 568 -24.05 -2.74 31.47
CA PHE A 568 -24.87 -3.55 30.56
C PHE A 568 -24.96 -4.98 31.09
N ILE A 569 -26.16 -5.52 31.22
CA ILE A 569 -26.37 -6.90 31.70
C ILE A 569 -26.75 -7.84 30.54
N PHE A 570 -26.19 -9.04 30.59
CA PHE A 570 -26.36 -10.10 29.60
C PHE A 570 -26.71 -11.42 30.28
N GLN A 571 -27.36 -12.31 29.54
CA GLN A 571 -27.51 -13.71 29.91
C GLN A 571 -27.03 -14.58 28.75
N GLY A 572 -25.86 -15.20 28.91
CA GLY A 572 -25.11 -15.77 27.78
C GLY A 572 -24.74 -14.66 26.79
N ASP A 573 -25.04 -14.87 25.51
CA ASP A 573 -24.77 -13.90 24.45
C ASP A 573 -25.90 -12.87 24.25
N ARG A 574 -27.03 -13.03 24.95
CA ARG A 574 -28.22 -12.19 24.82
C ARG A 574 -28.10 -10.96 25.73
N PHE A 575 -28.17 -9.79 25.12
CA PHE A 575 -28.32 -8.53 25.85
C PHE A 575 -29.68 -8.48 26.56
N ILE A 576 -29.67 -8.13 27.84
CA ILE A 576 -30.87 -8.03 28.66
C ILE A 576 -31.27 -6.57 28.84
N ASP A 577 -30.36 -5.74 29.36
CA ASP A 577 -30.66 -4.35 29.74
C ASP A 577 -29.42 -3.47 29.93
N GLN A 578 -29.62 -2.15 29.87
CA GLN A 578 -28.69 -1.15 30.39
C GLN A 578 -29.25 -0.65 31.73
N VAL A 579 -28.48 -0.84 32.80
CA VAL A 579 -28.93 -0.53 34.16
C VAL A 579 -28.49 0.86 34.60
N GLU A 580 -29.27 1.46 35.50
CA GLU A 580 -29.08 2.84 35.99
C GLU A 580 -28.60 2.82 37.44
N ARG A 581 -27.60 3.62 37.80
CA ARG A 581 -27.04 3.61 39.16
C ARG A 581 -28.10 4.00 40.19
N VAL A 582 -28.20 3.25 41.28
CA VAL A 582 -29.10 3.59 42.40
C VAL A 582 -28.47 4.73 43.21
N GLU A 583 -29.12 5.89 43.20
CA GLU A 583 -28.73 7.00 44.06
C GLU A 583 -29.48 6.95 45.39
N THR A 584 -28.78 7.08 46.50
CA THR A 584 -29.38 7.11 47.85
C THR A 584 -29.72 8.54 48.27
N TYR A 585 -30.75 8.68 49.12
CA TYR A 585 -31.18 9.95 49.71
C TYR A 585 -31.26 9.82 51.22
N ASN A 586 -31.15 10.94 51.94
CA ASN A 586 -31.29 10.93 53.41
C ASN A 586 -32.74 10.58 53.80
N ARG A 587 -32.93 9.55 54.62
CA ARG A 587 -34.26 9.16 55.13
C ARG A 587 -34.82 10.16 56.16
N VAL A 588 -33.95 10.94 56.81
CA VAL A 588 -34.34 11.90 57.84
C VAL A 588 -34.88 13.14 57.15
N MET A 589 -36.21 13.26 57.08
CA MET A 589 -36.91 14.30 56.32
C MET A 589 -36.42 15.72 56.64
N ALA A 590 -36.07 16.01 57.89
CA ALA A 590 -35.59 17.32 58.33
C ALA A 590 -34.18 17.68 57.79
N GLU A 591 -33.39 16.69 57.41
CA GLU A 591 -32.03 16.83 56.89
C GLU A 591 -31.97 16.66 55.36
N GLN A 592 -33.12 16.42 54.71
CA GLN A 592 -33.17 16.25 53.27
C GLN A 592 -32.87 17.56 52.54
N THR A 593 -31.91 17.47 51.64
CA THR A 593 -31.64 18.52 50.67
C THR A 593 -32.62 18.45 49.49
N GLU A 594 -32.64 19.48 48.64
CA GLU A 594 -33.39 19.43 47.38
C GLU A 594 -32.90 18.32 46.44
N GLU A 595 -31.63 17.92 46.53
CA GLU A 595 -31.11 16.77 45.79
C GLU A 595 -31.66 15.45 46.32
N ASP A 596 -31.78 15.30 47.65
CA ASP A 596 -32.39 14.12 48.28
C ASP A 596 -33.85 13.95 47.84
N LYS A 597 -34.61 15.05 47.79
CA LYS A 597 -36.00 15.03 47.30
C LYS A 597 -36.07 14.57 45.84
N LYS A 598 -35.19 15.08 44.96
CA LYS A 598 -35.14 14.66 43.55
C LYS A 598 -34.86 13.16 43.41
N LYS A 599 -33.87 12.64 44.15
CA LYS A 599 -33.53 11.21 44.17
C LYS A 599 -34.69 10.37 44.69
N PHE A 600 -35.36 10.82 45.74
CA PHE A 600 -36.55 10.17 46.28
C PHE A 600 -37.69 10.09 45.26
N TYR A 601 -38.05 11.20 44.61
CA TYR A 601 -39.08 11.21 43.56
C TYR A 601 -38.71 10.31 42.37
N HIS A 602 -37.43 10.27 41.97
CA HIS A 602 -36.97 9.36 40.93
C HIS A 602 -37.17 7.89 41.33
N GLN A 603 -36.81 7.50 42.56
CA GLN A 603 -37.04 6.14 43.06
C GLN A 603 -38.53 5.80 43.16
N GLN A 604 -39.37 6.74 43.63
CA GLN A 604 -40.82 6.54 43.65
C GLN A 604 -41.39 6.27 42.25
N LYS A 605 -40.90 6.99 41.24
CA LYS A 605 -41.30 6.76 39.85
C LYS A 605 -41.00 5.33 39.40
N LYS A 606 -39.82 4.79 39.73
CA LYS A 606 -39.46 3.39 39.44
C LYS A 606 -40.40 2.41 40.14
N VAL A 607 -40.74 2.64 41.41
CA VAL A 607 -41.69 1.80 42.17
C VAL A 607 -43.09 1.85 41.55
N LYS A 608 -43.56 3.04 41.16
CA LYS A 608 -44.86 3.21 40.49
C LYS A 608 -44.91 2.49 39.15
N GLU A 609 -43.85 2.57 38.35
CA GLU A 609 -43.73 1.82 37.10
C GLU A 609 -43.80 0.30 37.33
N PHE A 610 -43.15 -0.21 38.39
CA PHE A 610 -43.25 -1.61 38.80
C PHE A 610 -44.68 -2.02 39.18
N MET A 611 -45.35 -1.23 40.02
CA MET A 611 -46.75 -1.49 40.42
C MET A 611 -47.71 -1.49 39.23
N ASN A 612 -47.53 -0.54 38.30
CA ASN A 612 -48.33 -0.50 37.08
C ASN A 612 -48.16 -1.77 36.23
N TYR A 613 -46.92 -2.24 36.08
CA TYR A 613 -46.64 -3.48 35.36
C TYR A 613 -47.29 -4.69 36.04
N THR A 614 -47.17 -4.84 37.36
CA THR A 614 -47.75 -5.97 38.08
C THR A 614 -49.27 -5.95 38.02
N ASN A 615 -49.90 -4.79 38.21
CA ASN A 615 -51.35 -4.65 38.17
C ASN A 615 -51.91 -4.93 36.77
N ARG A 616 -51.22 -4.46 35.71
CA ARG A 616 -51.60 -4.74 34.31
C ARG A 616 -51.55 -6.23 33.98
N ASN A 617 -50.56 -6.95 34.53
CA ASN A 617 -50.33 -8.36 34.27
C ASN A 617 -50.94 -9.29 35.32
N LEU A 618 -51.73 -8.75 36.26
CA LEU A 618 -52.37 -9.53 37.30
C LEU A 618 -53.42 -10.45 36.68
N VAL A 619 -53.31 -11.74 36.95
CA VAL A 619 -54.27 -12.74 36.47
C VAL A 619 -55.38 -12.87 37.51
N PRO A 620 -56.66 -12.98 37.09
CA PRO A 620 -57.76 -13.23 38.02
C PRO A 620 -57.50 -14.45 38.90
N ARG A 621 -57.96 -14.39 40.14
CA ARG A 621 -57.89 -15.53 41.06
C ARG A 621 -58.71 -16.69 40.48
N LEU A 622 -58.05 -17.80 40.20
CA LEU A 622 -58.71 -19.00 39.69
C LEU A 622 -59.15 -19.90 40.86
N GLY A 623 -60.37 -20.41 40.77
CA GLY A 623 -60.84 -21.52 41.60
C GLY A 623 -60.44 -22.84 40.96
N ILE A 624 -60.07 -23.82 41.79
CA ILE A 624 -59.90 -25.20 41.36
C ILE A 624 -61.00 -26.04 41.99
N HIS A 625 -61.63 -26.88 41.18
CA HIS A 625 -62.55 -27.91 41.63
C HIS A 625 -62.11 -29.23 41.04
N ASN A 626 -62.16 -30.30 41.82
CA ASN A 626 -61.85 -31.64 41.33
C ASN A 626 -63.03 -32.12 40.48
N SER A 627 -62.78 -32.47 39.21
CA SER A 627 -63.85 -32.84 38.28
C SER A 627 -64.68 -34.03 38.76
N LYS A 628 -64.08 -34.93 39.57
CA LYS A 628 -64.78 -36.06 40.19
C LYS A 628 -65.79 -35.64 41.25
N ASP A 629 -65.52 -34.57 41.98
CA ASP A 629 -66.42 -34.07 43.03
C ASP A 629 -67.66 -33.43 42.39
N TYR A 630 -67.51 -32.82 41.20
CA TYR A 630 -68.64 -32.32 40.40
C TYR A 630 -69.51 -33.45 39.84
N GLU A 631 -68.90 -34.57 39.41
CA GLU A 631 -69.65 -35.74 38.96
C GLU A 631 -70.41 -36.41 40.12
N GLU A 632 -69.82 -36.48 41.31
CA GLU A 632 -70.51 -36.98 42.52
C GLU A 632 -71.61 -36.05 43.01
N GLU A 633 -71.41 -34.73 42.94
CA GLU A 633 -72.43 -33.72 43.26
C GLU A 633 -73.57 -33.73 42.23
N GLN A 634 -73.27 -33.81 40.93
CA GLN A 634 -74.30 -33.99 39.90
C GLN A 634 -75.03 -35.32 40.06
N GLN A 635 -74.34 -36.43 40.41
CA GLN A 635 -75.00 -37.71 40.68
C GLN A 635 -75.86 -37.67 41.95
N LYS A 636 -75.48 -36.88 42.96
CA LYS A 636 -76.30 -36.62 44.15
C LYS A 636 -77.52 -35.76 43.81
N GLU A 637 -77.36 -34.68 43.06
CA GLU A 637 -78.49 -33.85 42.58
C GLU A 637 -79.45 -34.64 41.69
N ILE A 638 -78.94 -35.47 40.76
CA ILE A 638 -79.76 -36.35 39.91
C ILE A 638 -80.52 -37.37 40.78
N LYS A 639 -79.90 -37.94 41.82
CA LYS A 639 -80.57 -38.85 42.76
C LYS A 639 -81.63 -38.14 43.62
N GLU A 640 -81.40 -36.91 44.05
CA GLU A 640 -82.38 -36.11 44.80
C GLU A 640 -83.57 -35.67 43.93
N LEU A 641 -83.33 -35.33 42.66
CA LEU A 641 -84.38 -35.01 41.69
C LEU A 641 -85.25 -36.24 41.33
N ALA A 642 -84.67 -37.45 41.33
CA ALA A 642 -85.38 -38.71 41.09
C ALA A 642 -86.23 -39.19 42.30
N ALA A 643 -86.05 -38.61 43.49
CA ALA A 643 -86.72 -39.03 44.73
C ALA A 643 -88.02 -38.27 45.06
N LYS A 644 -88.45 -37.31 44.23
CA LYS A 644 -89.74 -36.60 44.41
C LYS A 644 -90.88 -37.32 43.65
N PRO A 645 -91.95 -37.79 44.33
CA PRO A 645 -93.07 -38.44 43.65
C PRO A 645 -93.98 -37.44 42.95
N THR A 646 -94.36 -37.80 41.72
CA THR A 646 -95.37 -37.19 40.88
C THR A 646 -96.76 -37.43 41.47
N GLY A 647 -97.50 -36.37 41.76
CA GLY A 647 -98.89 -36.41 42.23
C GLY A 647 -99.66 -35.22 41.67
N MET A 648 -100.52 -35.53 40.71
CA MET A 648 -101.36 -34.65 39.90
C MET A 648 -102.61 -34.23 40.68
N ASP A 649 -103.09 -32.99 40.53
CA ASP A 649 -104.52 -32.75 40.31
C ASP A 649 -104.82 -31.35 39.76
N ILE A 650 -105.84 -31.36 38.90
CA ILE A 650 -106.28 -30.39 37.91
C ILE A 650 -107.32 -29.43 38.52
N TYR A 651 -107.32 -28.14 38.17
CA TYR A 651 -108.57 -27.39 37.89
C TYR A 651 -108.30 -26.18 36.97
N THR A 652 -109.31 -25.89 36.17
CA THR A 652 -109.38 -25.18 34.87
C THR A 652 -109.70 -23.68 34.97
N SER A 653 -109.68 -23.01 33.79
CA SER A 653 -110.24 -21.68 33.42
C SER A 653 -109.37 -20.46 33.84
N ASP A 654 -109.04 -19.46 33.02
CA ASP A 654 -109.55 -18.94 31.74
C ASP A 654 -108.43 -18.15 31.02
N VAL A 655 -108.54 -18.04 29.69
CA VAL A 655 -107.80 -17.07 28.85
C VAL A 655 -108.66 -15.79 28.75
N PRO A 656 -108.06 -14.58 28.72
CA PRO A 656 -107.96 -13.93 27.42
C PRO A 656 -106.65 -13.19 27.16
N ASP A 657 -106.39 -13.01 25.86
CA ASP A 657 -105.29 -12.30 25.21
C ASP A 657 -105.01 -10.89 25.73
N SER A 658 -103.74 -10.46 25.71
CA SER A 658 -103.21 -9.45 24.76
C SER A 658 -101.97 -8.70 25.26
N ASP A 659 -101.16 -8.30 24.28
CA ASP A 659 -100.20 -7.18 24.24
C ASP A 659 -98.76 -7.30 24.78
N PHE A 660 -97.86 -7.37 23.80
CA PHE A 660 -96.66 -6.55 23.60
C PHE A 660 -96.35 -5.47 24.67
N GLY A 661 -95.10 -5.48 25.15
CA GLY A 661 -94.56 -4.33 25.87
C GLY A 661 -93.15 -4.55 26.42
N VAL A 662 -92.14 -4.24 25.61
CA VAL A 662 -90.78 -3.99 26.07
C VAL A 662 -90.81 -2.86 27.11
N GLN A 663 -90.24 -3.05 28.30
CA GLN A 663 -89.49 -1.99 28.99
C GLN A 663 -88.62 -2.49 30.15
N THR A 664 -87.44 -1.90 30.14
CA THR A 664 -86.32 -1.92 31.08
C THR A 664 -86.65 -1.36 32.47
N ALA A 665 -86.18 -2.05 33.52
CA ALA A 665 -85.64 -1.49 34.78
C ALA A 665 -85.17 -2.70 35.62
N GLY A 666 -83.90 -2.80 36.01
CA GLY A 666 -83.33 -1.97 37.08
C GLY A 666 -83.71 -2.57 38.43
N LYS A 667 -82.92 -3.54 38.92
CA LYS A 667 -82.94 -3.92 40.33
C LYS A 667 -81.55 -4.29 40.82
N VAL A 668 -81.00 -3.34 41.58
CA VAL A 668 -79.83 -3.47 42.46
C VAL A 668 -80.09 -4.61 43.45
N LEU A 669 -79.15 -5.55 43.52
CA LEU A 669 -79.02 -6.46 44.66
C LEU A 669 -77.71 -6.10 45.36
N GLN A 670 -77.84 -5.42 46.50
CA GLN A 670 -76.79 -5.28 47.49
C GLN A 670 -76.44 -6.68 48.02
N GLY A 671 -75.28 -7.18 47.64
CA GLY A 671 -74.60 -8.28 48.32
C GLY A 671 -73.36 -7.71 49.00
N THR A 672 -73.39 -7.63 50.32
CA THR A 672 -72.24 -7.28 51.16
C THR A 672 -71.19 -8.38 51.06
N SER A 673 -70.06 -8.12 50.40
CA SER A 673 -68.84 -8.92 50.54
C SER A 673 -67.81 -8.10 51.30
N SER A 674 -67.44 -8.59 52.48
CA SER A 674 -66.35 -8.08 53.30
C SER A 674 -65.05 -8.02 52.49
N ILE A 675 -64.54 -6.80 52.33
CA ILE A 675 -63.20 -6.51 51.83
C ILE A 675 -62.22 -7.16 52.83
N SER A 676 -61.33 -8.04 52.36
CA SER A 676 -60.28 -8.63 53.20
C SER A 676 -59.23 -7.57 53.55
N GLU A 677 -58.67 -7.63 54.76
CA GLU A 677 -57.67 -6.68 55.31
C GLU A 677 -56.44 -6.41 54.40
N GLU A 678 -56.18 -7.26 53.40
CA GLU A 678 -55.12 -7.04 52.40
C GLU A 678 -55.43 -5.91 51.41
N ASP A 679 -56.70 -5.66 51.10
CA ASP A 679 -57.12 -4.59 50.17
C ASP A 679 -57.10 -3.20 50.83
N GLU A 680 -57.29 -3.12 52.15
CA GLU A 680 -57.15 -1.86 52.91
C GLU A 680 -55.69 -1.40 52.99
N ASN A 681 -54.73 -2.32 53.08
CA ASN A 681 -53.31 -1.99 53.04
C ASN A 681 -52.86 -1.50 51.65
N ALA A 682 -53.42 -2.04 50.56
CA ALA A 682 -53.16 -1.55 49.21
C ALA A 682 -53.72 -0.13 49.00
N LEU A 683 -54.90 0.17 49.55
CA LEU A 683 -55.51 1.50 49.51
C LEU A 683 -54.76 2.51 50.38
N ALA A 684 -54.30 2.12 51.57
CA ALA A 684 -53.52 2.97 52.47
C ALA A 684 -52.13 3.31 51.89
N ILE A 685 -51.50 2.38 51.18
CA ILE A 685 -50.24 2.63 50.45
C ILE A 685 -50.50 3.60 49.28
N ALA A 686 -51.58 3.43 48.52
CA ALA A 686 -51.94 4.34 47.43
C ALA A 686 -52.23 5.77 47.91
N MET A 687 -52.87 5.93 49.08
CA MET A 687 -53.16 7.26 49.66
C MET A 687 -51.93 7.94 50.28
N ALA A 688 -50.92 7.18 50.72
CA ALA A 688 -49.65 7.74 51.20
C ALA A 688 -48.76 8.31 50.06
N PHE A 689 -49.02 7.93 48.81
CA PHE A 689 -48.26 8.38 47.63
C PHE A 689 -48.79 9.65 46.96
N ASP A 690 -49.99 10.13 47.33
CA ASP A 690 -50.60 11.33 46.75
C ASP A 690 -50.43 12.60 47.63
N GLN A 691 -49.78 12.49 48.81
CA GLN A 691 -49.56 13.60 49.74
C GLN A 691 -48.08 13.88 50.10
N ALA A 692 -47.12 13.51 49.24
CA ALA A 692 -45.69 13.83 49.43
C ALA A 692 -45.03 14.44 48.19
#